data_AF-B4X3E1-F1
#
_entry.id   AF-B4X3E1-F1
#
_cell.length_a   1.000
_cell.length_b   1.000
_cell.length_c   1.000
_cell.angle_alpha   90.00
_cell.angle_beta   90.00
_cell.angle_gamma   90.00
#
_symmetry.space_group_name_H-M   'P 1'
#
loop_
_entity.id
_entity.type
_entity.pdbx_description
1 polymer ?
#
loop_
_entity_poly.entity_id
_entity_poly.type
_entity_poly.pdbx_seq_one_letter_code
_entity_poly.pdbx_strand_id
1 'polypeptide(L)'
;MMRTSVLFATALVLTACGGGGSEQTVDYSGRNSGQVFYSYPADQQTQISVHAPLVVQFSEAPDLTLADITLTGPDGAVDVDMSEADQGRSVVITPRLPLAFNSDYTLSLNGMDLQGFSDGTLNFTTGSAGTGPQDQQQNADQLVISRKMPSGGDDQPFMDFSTVHLQFSQPLDRTTVDNTTVSLNDAGGNPVAATLLVSGTRLTLDPQDDLTPGSDYTLELDSALTSKTGVAYSGENSFTLTPQDSTPRETLVLEAMAADPTKDCGEDGVMLSPLSGEPINCVPLIAKLLGDTTVSKLSGNVFAELAFVPDFPDATPLRISKGSLLKGEPLEVLIGGQLPAGFDSGDVTVSFLSDASGYLSPAPYSAAPEAPRRVQLTLDLAFSTADSRANGAFTQTLLQVELVGRAIVVDGRMVIDAIGVIEPEVLGVETAYGVLSFHMESYADQTTAPEPEVDITGPSLQSWQPGDFADRFRPGDPVVLNFDETPNQESIVPGSTVTLTEQGADVPFQWRLDGASLVLTPDQPLAFGSDYQVAFTDGVQDLSGNPANPETLDFTMVDATTNSPRTPYTTTVYPGYGCAIDPGSEDLGNGIQGECASAYQDQAGDLLPVPTMPANRAIEVQFSRNMAADSMVLGSACGQGSVRVEKIDTAGNCQEAVPAHLSMDTRKLTITPQQPWEEGVLYRYVLASHEQAGCAGEVICSQDDMPLQTAQLLGPDADKGGPDMAIAFTGAAATDNVLLPLRNLPKADVNANFLLDDSETKAREEPPGSGQYPTPTNAAKLAVLDTGGIATEANIGCNINETCPADKFTYLNGGINADIVGWNEAEQAVEVTLYPPVLMTTNTDVYAQIAGLVSPNVPTEPLVMRARYADDGSGNRTQPLTGWIRYDAAEDQLMFDTTLDLLLDAPEMEAPLGLPFNLHSYPLDDLQLSGPVDFLPDGRLVIGLVSLAAQNIDVRIGGALATIDLQIPEGGVNLTFQSGSIKKPQ
;
A
#
# COMPACT_ATOMS: atom_id res chain seq x y z
N MET A 1 11.75 31.19 85.56
CA MET A 1 13.20 31.47 85.69
C MET A 1 13.77 31.64 84.30
N MET A 2 14.38 32.81 84.04
CA MET A 2 15.09 33.14 82.80
C MET A 2 16.35 32.27 82.61
N ARG A 3 16.68 31.97 81.33
CA ARG A 3 17.96 32.22 80.63
C ARG A 3 18.14 31.21 79.48
N THR A 4 17.91 31.64 78.22
CA THR A 4 18.90 32.08 77.19
C THR A 4 19.71 30.92 76.61
N SER A 5 19.54 30.56 75.32
CA SER A 5 20.26 31.09 74.13
C SER A 5 21.75 30.70 74.13
N VAL A 6 22.46 30.28 73.08
CA VAL A 6 22.28 29.91 71.66
C VAL A 6 23.74 29.78 71.10
N LEU A 7 23.92 29.06 69.97
CA LEU A 7 24.98 29.19 68.93
C LEU A 7 26.38 28.47 69.04
N PHE A 8 26.58 27.56 68.07
CA PHE A 8 27.69 27.38 67.09
C PHE A 8 29.01 26.60 67.38
N ALA A 9 29.10 25.47 66.65
CA ALA A 9 30.03 25.15 65.53
C ALA A 9 31.50 24.72 65.72
N THR A 10 31.90 23.90 64.73
CA THR A 10 33.24 23.58 64.17
C THR A 10 34.12 22.45 64.73
N ALA A 11 34.13 21.33 63.98
CA ALA A 11 35.24 20.83 63.14
C ALA A 11 36.44 20.02 63.72
N LEU A 12 36.62 18.83 63.11
CA LEU A 12 37.86 18.15 62.67
C LEU A 12 38.85 17.52 63.70
N VAL A 13 38.99 16.19 63.61
CA VAL A 13 40.20 15.45 63.14
C VAL A 13 41.08 14.58 64.10
N LEU A 14 41.26 13.32 63.62
CA LEU A 14 42.38 12.36 63.70
C LEU A 14 42.77 11.63 65.00
N THR A 15 42.63 10.30 64.95
CA THR A 15 43.65 9.24 65.19
C THR A 15 43.03 7.93 64.65
N ALA A 16 43.43 7.29 63.53
CA ALA A 16 44.69 6.77 63.00
C ALA A 16 45.25 5.50 63.69
N CYS A 17 45.25 4.41 62.90
CA CYS A 17 46.10 3.20 62.91
C CYS A 17 45.84 2.16 64.00
N GLY A 18 45.58 0.87 63.75
CA GLY A 18 45.97 -0.06 62.67
C GLY A 18 46.46 -1.35 63.38
N GLY A 19 46.36 -2.59 62.91
CA GLY A 19 45.82 -3.25 61.74
C GLY A 19 45.91 -4.77 62.01
N GLY A 20 45.13 -5.57 61.30
CA GLY A 20 45.14 -7.03 61.38
C GLY A 20 44.39 -7.60 60.19
N GLY A 21 45.12 -7.80 59.10
CA GLY A 21 44.58 -8.23 57.82
C GLY A 21 44.12 -9.69 57.82
N SER A 22 42.87 -9.89 57.44
CA SER A 22 42.49 -10.98 56.54
C SER A 22 42.36 -10.35 55.15
N GLU A 23 43.34 -10.56 54.28
CA GLU A 23 43.13 -10.40 52.84
C GLU A 23 42.08 -11.43 52.45
N GLN A 24 40.82 -11.01 52.33
CA GLN A 24 39.93 -11.66 51.40
C GLN A 24 40.39 -11.23 50.02
N THR A 25 41.12 -12.11 49.34
CA THR A 25 41.13 -12.10 47.88
C THR A 25 39.69 -12.32 47.44
N VAL A 26 39.00 -11.23 47.17
CA VAL A 26 37.81 -11.24 46.32
C VAL A 26 38.31 -11.66 44.95
N ASP A 27 37.82 -12.79 44.47
CA ASP A 27 38.03 -13.21 43.10
C ASP A 27 37.25 -12.24 42.19
N TYR A 28 37.96 -11.40 41.47
CA TYR A 28 37.40 -10.47 40.48
C TYR A 28 37.36 -11.09 39.07
N SER A 29 37.60 -12.41 38.92
CA SER A 29 37.56 -13.10 37.63
C SER A 29 36.15 -13.48 37.15
N GLY A 30 35.10 -13.15 37.90
CA GLY A 30 33.69 -13.32 37.51
C GLY A 30 33.05 -12.05 36.91
N ARG A 31 33.75 -11.34 36.02
CA ARG A 31 33.24 -10.14 35.34
C ARG A 31 32.10 -10.48 34.36
N ASN A 32 30.87 -10.56 34.87
CA ASN A 32 29.63 -10.39 34.12
C ASN A 32 28.77 -9.33 34.85
N SER A 33 29.31 -8.13 35.03
CA SER A 33 28.72 -7.12 35.92
C SER A 33 27.76 -6.22 35.14
N GLY A 34 26.46 -6.51 35.26
CA GLY A 34 25.34 -5.70 34.76
C GLY A 34 24.02 -6.49 34.85
N GLN A 35 23.07 -6.06 35.70
CA GLN A 35 21.71 -6.63 35.71
C GLN A 35 20.91 -6.06 34.55
N VAL A 36 20.10 -6.89 33.89
CA VAL A 36 19.18 -6.39 32.86
C VAL A 36 18.06 -5.61 33.54
N PHE A 37 17.86 -4.37 33.11
CA PHE A 37 16.73 -3.55 33.56
C PHE A 37 15.59 -3.56 32.54
N TYR A 38 15.92 -3.62 31.25
CA TYR A 38 14.96 -3.50 30.18
C TYR A 38 15.39 -4.32 28.96
N SER A 39 14.39 -4.82 28.23
CA SER A 39 14.57 -5.37 26.90
C SER A 39 13.48 -4.86 25.96
N TYR A 40 13.84 -4.67 24.69
CA TYR A 40 12.92 -4.55 23.57
C TYR A 40 13.28 -5.60 22.52
N PRO A 41 12.32 -6.39 22.02
CA PRO A 41 11.02 -6.64 22.60
C PRO A 41 11.07 -7.10 24.08
N ALA A 42 9.92 -7.10 24.74
CA ALA A 42 9.80 -7.81 26.01
C ALA A 42 9.92 -9.33 25.79
N ASP A 43 10.35 -10.09 26.82
CA ASP A 43 10.40 -11.55 26.72
C ASP A 43 9.02 -12.13 26.40
N GLN A 44 9.02 -13.08 25.46
CA GLN A 44 7.83 -13.73 24.90
C GLN A 44 6.85 -12.76 24.20
N GLN A 45 7.28 -11.54 23.86
CA GLN A 45 6.41 -10.63 23.12
C GLN A 45 6.20 -11.17 21.71
N THR A 46 4.95 -11.20 21.28
CA THR A 46 4.53 -11.66 19.96
C THR A 46 4.13 -10.48 19.09
N GLN A 47 4.03 -10.69 17.77
CA GLN A 47 3.61 -9.68 16.81
C GLN A 47 4.58 -8.50 16.70
N ILE A 48 5.87 -8.79 16.84
CA ILE A 48 6.96 -7.83 16.64
C ILE A 48 7.17 -7.57 15.16
N SER A 49 7.35 -6.31 14.77
CA SER A 49 7.72 -5.98 13.38
C SER A 49 8.98 -6.74 12.95
N VAL A 50 9.00 -7.19 11.70
CA VAL A 50 10.19 -7.82 11.13
C VAL A 50 11.38 -6.87 10.97
N HIS A 51 11.15 -5.57 11.14
CA HIS A 51 12.16 -4.51 11.10
C HIS A 51 12.56 -4.00 12.50
N ALA A 52 12.04 -4.60 13.57
CA ALA A 52 12.30 -4.14 14.93
C ALA A 52 13.78 -4.31 15.31
N PRO A 53 14.45 -3.29 15.88
CA PRO A 53 15.72 -3.49 16.56
C PRO A 53 15.47 -4.27 17.85
N LEU A 54 16.53 -4.91 18.38
CA LEU A 54 16.52 -5.49 19.72
C LEU A 54 17.35 -4.58 20.63
N VAL A 55 16.85 -4.28 21.82
CA VAL A 55 17.55 -3.48 22.81
C VAL A 55 17.65 -4.27 24.10
N VAL A 56 18.84 -4.34 24.69
CA VAL A 56 19.02 -4.84 26.05
C VAL A 56 19.76 -3.79 26.87
N GLN A 57 19.10 -3.28 27.91
CA GLN A 57 19.67 -2.27 28.79
C GLN A 57 20.05 -2.86 30.13
N PHE A 58 21.24 -2.50 30.58
CA PHE A 58 21.88 -2.97 31.80
C PHE A 58 21.99 -1.87 32.85
N SER A 59 22.16 -2.30 34.11
CA SER A 59 22.44 -1.42 35.24
C SER A 59 23.74 -0.62 35.07
N GLU A 60 24.74 -1.23 34.41
CA GLU A 60 26.04 -0.67 34.08
C GLU A 60 26.50 -1.22 32.73
N ALA A 61 27.44 -0.53 32.06
CA ALA A 61 27.89 -0.92 30.72
C ALA A 61 28.55 -2.31 30.77
N PRO A 62 28.01 -3.31 30.03
CA PRO A 62 28.60 -4.64 29.98
C PRO A 62 29.86 -4.65 29.10
N ASP A 63 30.75 -5.61 29.31
CA ASP A 63 31.93 -5.85 28.46
C ASP A 63 31.55 -6.82 27.32
N LEU A 64 30.59 -6.42 26.48
CA LEU A 64 30.11 -7.19 25.34
C LEU A 64 30.74 -6.71 24.03
N THR A 65 30.94 -7.65 23.12
CA THR A 65 31.27 -7.36 21.73
C THR A 65 30.27 -8.04 20.78
N LEU A 66 30.29 -7.68 19.49
CA LEU A 66 29.45 -8.34 18.48
C LEU A 66 29.64 -9.87 18.45
N ALA A 67 30.84 -10.38 18.81
CA ALA A 67 31.11 -11.82 18.85
C ALA A 67 30.40 -12.55 20.01
N ASP A 68 29.87 -11.81 20.98
CA ASP A 68 29.14 -12.33 22.12
C ASP A 68 27.61 -12.33 21.88
N ILE A 69 27.15 -11.79 20.76
CA ILE A 69 25.73 -11.69 20.41
C ILE A 69 25.37 -12.82 19.45
N THR A 70 24.30 -13.55 19.73
CA THR A 70 23.75 -14.54 18.80
C THR A 70 22.24 -14.44 18.78
N LEU A 71 21.70 -13.96 17.65
CA LEU A 71 20.28 -14.01 17.32
C LEU A 71 20.05 -15.25 16.44
N THR A 72 19.16 -16.14 16.89
CA THR A 72 18.78 -17.35 16.16
C THR A 72 17.32 -17.25 15.75
N GLY A 73 17.03 -17.52 14.48
CA GLY A 73 15.68 -17.59 13.91
C GLY A 73 15.38 -18.96 13.30
N PRO A 74 14.31 -19.08 12.50
CA PRO A 74 13.86 -20.36 11.93
C PRO A 74 14.89 -21.02 11.01
N ASP A 75 15.67 -20.23 10.27
CA ASP A 75 16.69 -20.71 9.33
C ASP A 75 18.11 -20.76 9.91
N GLY A 76 18.26 -20.49 11.21
CA GLY A 76 19.55 -20.46 11.91
C GLY A 76 19.97 -19.07 12.37
N ALA A 77 21.28 -18.81 12.40
CA ALA A 77 21.82 -17.54 12.90
C ALA A 77 21.49 -16.37 11.96
N VAL A 78 21.09 -15.24 12.55
CA VAL A 78 20.78 -13.98 11.84
C VAL A 78 21.99 -13.06 11.89
N ASP A 79 22.34 -12.47 10.74
CA ASP A 79 23.36 -11.43 10.68
C ASP A 79 22.82 -10.13 11.28
N VAL A 80 23.55 -9.61 12.26
CA VAL A 80 23.19 -8.39 13.00
C VAL A 80 24.36 -7.42 13.07
N ASP A 81 24.04 -6.14 13.23
CA ASP A 81 24.97 -5.11 13.68
C ASP A 81 24.71 -4.76 15.15
N MET A 82 25.73 -4.23 15.83
CA MET A 82 25.68 -3.82 17.22
C MET A 82 26.08 -2.35 17.36
N SER A 83 25.26 -1.58 18.08
CA SER A 83 25.59 -0.25 18.56
C SER A 83 25.30 -0.13 20.06
N GLU A 84 25.73 0.99 20.66
CA GLU A 84 25.58 1.26 22.09
C GLU A 84 24.91 2.61 22.34
N ALA A 85 24.06 2.67 23.36
CA ALA A 85 23.43 3.89 23.85
C ALA A 85 23.57 4.02 25.37
N ASP A 86 23.19 5.18 25.92
CA ASP A 86 23.22 5.47 27.37
C ASP A 86 24.59 5.17 28.02
N GLN A 87 25.66 5.71 27.41
CA GLN A 87 27.05 5.52 27.87
C GLN A 87 27.48 4.04 27.92
N GLY A 88 26.99 3.23 26.96
CA GLY A 88 27.30 1.80 26.87
C GLY A 88 26.36 0.92 27.68
N ARG A 89 25.37 1.46 28.40
CA ARG A 89 24.42 0.67 29.19
C ARG A 89 23.36 -0.02 28.35
N SER A 90 23.04 0.53 27.19
CA SER A 90 22.08 -0.07 26.25
C SER A 90 22.84 -0.66 25.08
N VAL A 91 22.66 -1.96 24.83
CA VAL A 91 23.15 -2.65 23.65
C VAL A 91 22.01 -2.74 22.65
N VAL A 92 22.20 -2.18 21.46
CA VAL A 92 21.21 -2.18 20.38
C VAL A 92 21.70 -3.12 19.29
N ILE A 93 20.86 -4.09 18.94
CA ILE A 93 21.13 -5.13 17.96
C ILE A 93 20.17 -4.94 16.79
N THR A 94 20.70 -4.69 15.61
CA THR A 94 19.90 -4.42 14.41
C THR A 94 20.10 -5.55 13.40
N PRO A 95 19.05 -6.32 13.05
CA PRO A 95 19.11 -7.26 11.94
C PRO A 95 19.48 -6.55 10.63
N ARG A 96 20.42 -7.12 9.86
CA ARG A 96 20.84 -6.52 8.57
C ARG A 96 19.82 -6.70 7.45
N LEU A 97 18.98 -7.73 7.59
CA LEU A 97 17.85 -8.03 6.72
C LEU A 97 16.59 -8.11 7.58
N PRO A 98 15.40 -7.82 7.01
CA PRO A 98 14.15 -8.05 7.69
C PRO A 98 14.06 -9.49 8.20
N LEU A 99 13.51 -9.65 9.41
CA LEU A 99 13.23 -10.96 9.98
C LEU A 99 12.12 -11.68 9.19
N ALA A 100 12.02 -13.00 9.32
CA ALA A 100 10.93 -13.76 8.74
C ALA A 100 9.63 -13.48 9.50
N PHE A 101 8.50 -13.43 8.80
CA PHE A 101 7.16 -13.29 9.40
C PHE A 101 6.78 -14.54 10.20
N ASN A 102 5.86 -14.40 11.16
CA ASN A 102 5.29 -15.49 11.96
C ASN A 102 6.34 -16.47 12.55
N SER A 103 7.50 -15.94 12.95
CA SER A 103 8.68 -16.75 13.28
C SER A 103 9.20 -16.46 14.68
N ASP A 104 9.62 -17.53 15.36
CA ASP A 104 10.23 -17.45 16.68
C ASP A 104 11.72 -17.11 16.58
N TYR A 105 12.15 -16.21 17.45
CA TYR A 105 13.54 -15.76 17.56
C TYR A 105 14.04 -15.82 19.00
N THR A 106 15.31 -16.17 19.14
CA THR A 106 16.00 -16.25 20.42
C THR A 106 17.29 -15.44 20.36
N LEU A 107 17.40 -14.42 21.20
CA LEU A 107 18.63 -13.65 21.42
C LEU A 107 19.36 -14.20 22.65
N SER A 108 20.62 -14.60 22.45
CA SER A 108 21.53 -15.02 23.52
C SER A 108 22.75 -14.11 23.57
N LEU A 109 23.19 -13.80 24.79
CA LEU A 109 24.37 -12.96 25.08
C LEU A 109 25.41 -13.82 25.82
N ASN A 110 26.49 -14.17 25.13
CA ASN A 110 27.55 -15.00 25.68
C ASN A 110 28.28 -14.28 26.81
N GLY A 111 28.61 -15.03 27.86
CA GLY A 111 29.25 -14.44 29.03
C GLY A 111 28.34 -13.50 29.81
N MET A 112 27.02 -13.59 29.67
CA MET A 112 26.07 -12.95 30.59
C MET A 112 25.00 -13.93 31.05
N ASP A 113 24.58 -13.78 32.30
CA ASP A 113 23.45 -14.51 32.86
C ASP A 113 22.26 -13.54 32.88
N LEU A 114 21.33 -13.71 31.94
CA LEU A 114 20.10 -12.92 31.87
C LEU A 114 19.16 -13.37 33.00
N GLN A 115 19.51 -13.04 34.24
CA GLN A 115 18.70 -13.40 35.42
C GLN A 115 17.31 -12.79 35.30
N GLY A 116 16.27 -13.62 35.42
CA GLY A 116 14.86 -13.24 35.19
C GLY A 116 14.26 -13.88 33.93
N PHE A 117 15.09 -14.29 32.97
CA PHE A 117 14.66 -15.07 31.80
C PHE A 117 14.70 -16.57 32.13
N SER A 118 13.67 -17.31 31.71
CA SER A 118 13.49 -18.71 32.15
C SER A 118 14.56 -19.69 31.65
N ASP A 119 15.26 -19.34 30.57
CA ASP A 119 16.37 -20.08 29.94
C ASP A 119 17.64 -19.25 29.75
N GLY A 120 17.67 -18.01 30.28
CA GLY A 120 18.79 -17.07 30.11
C GLY A 120 18.88 -16.45 28.71
N THR A 121 17.79 -16.43 27.94
CA THR A 121 17.70 -15.82 26.60
C THR A 121 16.45 -14.94 26.45
N LEU A 122 16.48 -13.97 25.54
CA LEU A 122 15.31 -13.17 25.17
C LEU A 122 14.61 -13.85 23.99
N ASN A 123 13.34 -14.23 24.17
CA ASN A 123 12.53 -14.87 23.14
C ASN A 123 11.43 -13.93 22.64
N PHE A 124 11.12 -13.94 21.34
CA PHE A 124 10.01 -13.17 20.77
C PHE A 124 9.52 -13.82 19.47
N THR A 125 8.31 -13.45 19.04
CA THR A 125 7.73 -13.91 17.78
C THR A 125 7.36 -12.72 16.89
N THR A 126 7.79 -12.76 15.63
CA THR A 126 7.46 -11.71 14.65
C THR A 126 5.99 -11.75 14.22
N GLY A 127 5.49 -10.61 13.73
CA GLY A 127 4.13 -10.45 13.24
C GLY A 127 3.87 -11.11 11.89
N SER A 128 2.61 -11.10 11.49
CA SER A 128 2.18 -11.52 10.15
C SER A 128 2.39 -10.38 9.15
N ALA A 129 2.67 -10.74 7.90
CA ALA A 129 2.78 -9.77 6.81
C ALA A 129 1.42 -9.11 6.52
N GLY A 130 1.42 -7.83 6.15
CA GLY A 130 0.22 -7.15 5.67
C GLY A 130 -0.20 -7.55 4.26
N THR A 131 0.76 -7.96 3.41
CA THR A 131 0.57 -8.38 2.01
C THR A 131 1.51 -9.53 1.66
N GLY A 132 1.37 -10.11 0.45
CA GLY A 132 2.21 -11.21 -0.02
C GLY A 132 1.53 -12.59 0.10
N PRO A 133 2.28 -13.70 0.14
CA PRO A 133 1.73 -15.05 0.27
C PRO A 133 0.85 -15.24 1.51
N GLN A 134 -0.20 -16.07 1.39
CA GLN A 134 -1.22 -16.19 2.43
C GLN A 134 -0.67 -16.67 3.78
N ASP A 135 0.27 -17.63 3.77
CA ASP A 135 0.90 -18.19 4.97
C ASP A 135 1.76 -17.20 5.76
N GLN A 136 2.23 -16.14 5.10
CA GLN A 136 2.89 -15.03 5.77
C GLN A 136 1.88 -14.06 6.39
N GLN A 137 0.67 -13.96 5.83
CA GLN A 137 -0.40 -13.11 6.36
C GLN A 137 -1.21 -13.74 7.50
N GLN A 138 -1.07 -15.05 7.74
CA GLN A 138 -1.80 -15.77 8.78
C GLN A 138 -0.89 -16.62 9.66
N ASN A 139 -1.18 -16.72 10.95
CA ASN A 139 -0.44 -17.57 11.89
C ASN A 139 -1.18 -18.86 12.27
N ALA A 140 -2.42 -19.07 11.78
CA ALA A 140 -3.16 -20.34 11.90
C ALA A 140 -4.23 -20.51 10.81
N ASP A 141 -4.53 -21.76 10.45
CA ASP A 141 -5.56 -22.12 9.45
C ASP A 141 -7.00 -21.78 9.91
N GLN A 142 -7.24 -21.79 11.23
CA GLN A 142 -8.51 -21.41 11.82
C GLN A 142 -8.53 -19.91 12.11
N LEU A 143 -9.66 -19.23 11.91
CA LEU A 143 -9.87 -17.88 12.42
C LEU A 143 -10.22 -17.94 13.91
N VAL A 144 -9.28 -17.51 14.75
CA VAL A 144 -9.36 -17.49 16.21
C VAL A 144 -8.68 -16.24 16.76
N ILE A 145 -8.97 -15.87 18.01
CA ILE A 145 -8.19 -14.85 18.72
C ILE A 145 -6.82 -15.44 19.07
N SER A 146 -5.75 -14.78 18.62
CA SER A 146 -4.35 -15.12 18.93
C SER A 146 -3.84 -14.36 20.16
N ARG A 147 -4.34 -13.14 20.41
CA ARG A 147 -3.98 -12.33 21.58
C ARG A 147 -5.16 -11.44 22.00
N LYS A 148 -5.35 -11.29 23.31
CA LYS A 148 -6.27 -10.31 23.92
C LYS A 148 -5.48 -9.41 24.86
N MET A 149 -5.63 -8.10 24.72
CA MET A 149 -5.05 -7.11 25.61
C MET A 149 -6.14 -6.16 26.13
N PRO A 150 -6.14 -5.83 27.43
CA PRO A 150 -5.30 -6.47 28.45
C PRO A 150 -5.71 -7.93 28.69
N SER A 151 -4.78 -8.73 29.22
CA SER A 151 -5.03 -10.16 29.48
C SER A 151 -6.11 -10.37 30.55
N GLY A 152 -6.24 -9.43 31.49
CA GLY A 152 -7.06 -9.53 32.70
C GLY A 152 -6.34 -10.20 33.88
N GLY A 153 -5.06 -10.53 33.72
CA GLY A 153 -4.19 -11.06 34.78
C GLY A 153 -3.64 -9.99 35.71
N ASP A 154 -2.82 -10.40 36.69
CA ASP A 154 -2.24 -9.50 37.69
C ASP A 154 -1.27 -8.46 37.08
N ASP A 155 -0.64 -8.78 35.95
CA ASP A 155 0.31 -7.93 35.22
C ASP A 155 -0.37 -6.95 34.26
N GLN A 156 -1.59 -7.27 33.83
CA GLN A 156 -2.44 -6.44 32.97
C GLN A 156 -3.90 -6.53 33.43
N PRO A 157 -4.25 -5.94 34.59
CA PRO A 157 -5.60 -6.01 35.12
C PRO A 157 -6.58 -5.26 34.21
N PHE A 158 -7.75 -5.84 33.98
CA PHE A 158 -8.84 -5.17 33.24
C PHE A 158 -9.51 -4.14 34.15
N MET A 159 -9.49 -2.87 33.73
CA MET A 159 -10.00 -1.72 34.48
C MET A 159 -11.35 -1.25 33.93
N ASP A 160 -12.04 -0.41 34.69
CA ASP A 160 -13.25 0.29 34.27
C ASP A 160 -13.10 1.11 32.97
N PHE A 161 -11.94 1.73 32.75
CA PHE A 161 -11.64 2.47 31.51
C PHE A 161 -11.01 1.60 30.39
N SER A 162 -10.83 0.30 30.59
CA SER A 162 -10.01 -0.51 29.68
C SER A 162 -10.66 -0.69 28.30
N THR A 163 -9.90 -0.34 27.28
CA THR A 163 -10.13 -0.72 25.89
C THR A 163 -9.74 -2.19 25.67
N VAL A 164 -10.54 -2.93 24.91
CA VAL A 164 -10.25 -4.34 24.56
C VAL A 164 -9.62 -4.39 23.17
N HIS A 165 -8.36 -4.83 23.10
CA HIS A 165 -7.65 -5.09 21.87
C HIS A 165 -7.60 -6.59 21.60
N LEU A 166 -8.11 -7.02 20.45
CA LEU A 166 -8.05 -8.39 19.96
C LEU A 166 -7.14 -8.47 18.74
N GLN A 167 -6.32 -9.50 18.71
CA GLN A 167 -5.57 -9.90 17.53
C GLN A 167 -6.08 -11.27 17.10
N PHE A 168 -6.32 -11.41 15.80
CA PHE A 168 -6.80 -12.63 15.18
C PHE A 168 -5.66 -13.36 14.47
N SER A 169 -5.86 -14.63 14.20
CA SER A 169 -4.90 -15.45 13.46
C SER A 169 -4.85 -15.18 11.96
N GLN A 170 -5.86 -14.49 11.42
CA GLN A 170 -6.01 -14.14 10.01
C GLN A 170 -6.57 -12.71 9.88
N PRO A 171 -6.29 -12.00 8.78
CA PRO A 171 -6.91 -10.71 8.51
C PRO A 171 -8.43 -10.84 8.42
N LEU A 172 -9.16 -9.96 9.12
CA LEU A 172 -10.63 -9.96 9.14
C LEU A 172 -11.21 -9.38 7.85
N ASP A 173 -12.31 -9.97 7.38
CA ASP A 173 -13.22 -9.30 6.45
C ASP A 173 -14.00 -8.22 7.21
N ARG A 174 -13.66 -6.97 6.93
CA ARG A 174 -14.23 -5.80 7.60
C ARG A 174 -15.75 -5.70 7.39
N THR A 175 -16.29 -6.21 6.29
CA THR A 175 -17.73 -6.18 6.00
C THR A 175 -18.53 -7.09 6.94
N THR A 176 -17.85 -8.01 7.64
CA THR A 176 -18.44 -8.90 8.64
C THR A 176 -18.24 -8.40 10.08
N VAL A 177 -17.66 -7.22 10.29
CA VAL A 177 -17.42 -6.66 11.63
C VAL A 177 -18.43 -5.55 11.91
N ASP A 178 -19.35 -5.82 12.83
CA ASP A 178 -20.36 -4.88 13.31
C ASP A 178 -20.77 -5.19 14.76
N ASN A 179 -21.76 -4.46 15.27
CA ASN A 179 -22.28 -4.66 16.63
C ASN A 179 -23.11 -5.95 16.82
N THR A 180 -23.36 -6.72 15.75
CA THR A 180 -24.06 -8.01 15.81
C THR A 180 -23.07 -9.18 15.86
N THR A 181 -21.89 -9.00 15.28
CA THR A 181 -20.81 -9.99 15.26
C THR A 181 -19.78 -9.79 16.36
N VAL A 182 -19.64 -8.55 16.87
CA VAL A 182 -18.80 -8.22 18.02
C VAL A 182 -19.60 -7.33 18.96
N SER A 183 -19.95 -7.82 20.15
CA SER A 183 -20.75 -7.06 21.11
C SER A 183 -20.21 -7.16 22.53
N LEU A 184 -20.32 -6.07 23.29
CA LEU A 184 -20.10 -6.04 24.73
C LEU A 184 -21.45 -5.91 25.42
N ASN A 185 -21.79 -6.83 26.31
CA ASN A 185 -23.05 -6.83 27.03
C ASN A 185 -22.84 -6.68 28.54
N ASP A 186 -23.70 -5.92 29.20
CA ASP A 186 -23.70 -5.83 30.67
C ASP A 186 -24.20 -7.12 31.34
N ALA A 187 -24.16 -7.18 32.67
CA ALA A 187 -24.64 -8.33 33.45
C ALA A 187 -26.13 -8.67 33.23
N GLY A 188 -26.92 -7.73 32.71
CA GLY A 188 -28.32 -7.90 32.35
C GLY A 188 -28.54 -8.40 30.92
N GLY A 189 -27.48 -8.52 30.12
CA GLY A 189 -27.53 -8.85 28.69
C GLY A 189 -27.91 -7.66 27.80
N ASN A 190 -27.77 -6.42 28.28
CA ASN A 190 -27.98 -5.25 27.45
C ASN A 190 -26.67 -4.85 26.77
N PRO A 191 -26.71 -4.44 25.48
CA PRO A 191 -25.50 -3.98 24.78
C PRO A 191 -24.96 -2.69 25.40
N VAL A 192 -23.64 -2.64 25.54
CA VAL A 192 -22.85 -1.47 25.93
C VAL A 192 -22.36 -0.79 24.66
N ALA A 193 -22.53 0.54 24.58
CA ALA A 193 -22.05 1.30 23.44
C ALA A 193 -20.51 1.32 23.42
N ALA A 194 -19.93 1.00 22.27
CA ALA A 194 -18.49 0.93 22.10
C ALA A 194 -18.09 1.28 20.66
N THR A 195 -16.94 1.94 20.51
CA THR A 195 -16.28 2.15 19.23
C THR A 195 -15.61 0.84 18.79
N LEU A 196 -15.88 0.37 17.57
CA LEU A 196 -15.22 -0.79 16.95
C LEU A 196 -14.25 -0.34 15.86
N LEU A 197 -12.95 -0.57 16.04
CA LEU A 197 -11.94 -0.30 15.01
C LEU A 197 -11.39 -1.62 14.48
N VAL A 198 -11.23 -1.75 13.16
CA VAL A 198 -10.71 -2.97 12.54
C VAL A 198 -9.69 -2.66 11.45
N SER A 199 -8.54 -3.33 11.48
CA SER A 199 -7.53 -3.28 10.42
C SER A 199 -6.67 -4.53 10.42
N GLY A 200 -6.58 -5.21 9.27
CA GLY A 200 -5.82 -6.45 9.14
C GLY A 200 -6.29 -7.50 10.14
N THR A 201 -5.37 -7.99 10.96
CA THR A 201 -5.62 -8.97 12.04
C THR A 201 -6.09 -8.33 13.35
N ARG A 202 -6.21 -6.99 13.41
CA ARG A 202 -6.42 -6.23 14.66
C ARG A 202 -7.85 -5.72 14.74
N LEU A 203 -8.48 -5.90 15.91
CA LEU A 203 -9.76 -5.33 16.27
C LEU A 203 -9.63 -4.64 17.64
N THR A 204 -10.10 -3.41 17.74
CA THR A 204 -10.24 -2.68 19.00
C THR A 204 -11.71 -2.46 19.30
N LEU A 205 -12.10 -2.70 20.56
CA LEU A 205 -13.41 -2.40 21.12
C LEU A 205 -13.21 -1.46 22.31
N ASP A 206 -13.64 -0.21 22.17
CA ASP A 206 -13.48 0.84 23.18
C ASP A 206 -14.85 1.27 23.73
N PRO A 207 -15.20 0.94 24.98
CA PRO A 207 -16.45 1.42 25.59
C PRO A 207 -16.54 2.95 25.58
N GLN A 208 -17.71 3.50 25.23
CA GLN A 208 -17.90 4.96 25.19
C GLN A 208 -17.89 5.61 26.58
N ASP A 209 -18.23 4.85 27.61
CA ASP A 209 -18.25 5.26 29.00
C ASP A 209 -17.46 4.25 29.84
N ASP A 210 -16.86 4.72 30.95
CA ASP A 210 -16.23 3.84 31.95
C ASP A 210 -17.21 2.76 32.41
N LEU A 211 -16.76 1.51 32.37
CA LEU A 211 -17.51 0.35 32.83
C LEU A 211 -17.70 0.40 34.36
N THR A 212 -18.75 -0.22 34.88
CA THR A 212 -19.02 -0.24 36.32
C THR A 212 -18.11 -1.26 37.03
N PRO A 213 -17.23 -0.84 37.96
CA PRO A 213 -16.33 -1.76 38.65
C PRO A 213 -17.04 -2.92 39.35
N GLY A 214 -16.45 -4.12 39.27
CA GLY A 214 -16.95 -5.35 39.89
C GLY A 214 -18.23 -5.93 39.30
N SER A 215 -18.79 -5.32 38.25
CA SER A 215 -19.92 -5.89 37.49
C SER A 215 -19.39 -6.78 36.36
N ASP A 216 -20.09 -7.87 36.05
CA ASP A 216 -19.68 -8.74 34.94
C ASP A 216 -20.17 -8.17 33.61
N TYR A 217 -19.28 -8.12 32.64
CA TYR A 217 -19.55 -7.83 31.24
C TYR A 217 -19.21 -9.05 30.39
N THR A 218 -19.91 -9.23 29.27
CA THR A 218 -19.68 -10.34 28.35
C THR A 218 -19.35 -9.80 26.98
N LEU A 219 -18.13 -10.04 26.50
CA LEU A 219 -17.74 -9.86 25.11
C LEU A 219 -18.16 -11.10 24.32
N GLU A 220 -19.02 -10.91 23.32
CA GLU A 220 -19.49 -11.98 22.43
C GLU A 220 -18.94 -11.80 21.01
N LEU A 221 -18.50 -12.91 20.40
CA LEU A 221 -18.06 -12.98 19.01
C LEU A 221 -18.91 -14.01 18.25
N ASP A 222 -19.61 -13.58 17.21
CA ASP A 222 -20.45 -14.47 16.40
C ASP A 222 -19.63 -15.23 15.33
N SER A 223 -20.11 -16.42 14.96
CA SER A 223 -19.53 -17.23 13.87
C SER A 223 -19.66 -16.61 12.47
N ALA A 224 -20.51 -15.60 12.30
CA ALA A 224 -20.63 -14.81 11.06
C ALA A 224 -19.44 -13.89 10.82
N LEU A 225 -18.58 -13.66 11.82
CA LEU A 225 -17.28 -13.03 11.64
C LEU A 225 -16.40 -13.92 10.74
N THR A 226 -15.82 -13.36 9.68
CA THR A 226 -14.97 -14.12 8.75
C THR A 226 -13.63 -13.45 8.49
N SER A 227 -12.65 -14.24 8.01
CA SER A 227 -11.40 -13.73 7.48
C SER A 227 -11.60 -13.23 6.06
N LYS A 228 -10.66 -12.43 5.53
CA LYS A 228 -10.66 -12.00 4.12
C LYS A 228 -10.71 -13.16 3.13
N THR A 229 -10.30 -14.36 3.54
CA THR A 229 -10.33 -15.56 2.71
C THR A 229 -11.60 -16.40 2.89
N GLY A 230 -12.57 -15.91 3.67
CA GLY A 230 -13.87 -16.55 3.92
C GLY A 230 -13.87 -17.60 5.02
N VAL A 231 -12.83 -17.68 5.86
CA VAL A 231 -12.79 -18.62 6.99
C VAL A 231 -13.61 -18.04 8.15
N ALA A 232 -14.65 -18.75 8.57
CA ALA A 232 -15.51 -18.34 9.68
C ALA A 232 -14.81 -18.44 11.05
N TYR A 233 -15.16 -17.53 11.97
CA TYR A 233 -14.66 -17.54 13.34
C TYR A 233 -15.08 -18.84 14.06
N SER A 234 -14.10 -19.47 14.70
CA SER A 234 -14.29 -20.79 15.34
C SER A 234 -13.69 -20.87 16.75
N GLY A 235 -13.22 -19.74 17.29
CA GLY A 235 -12.64 -19.65 18.62
C GLY A 235 -13.68 -19.58 19.74
N GLU A 236 -13.22 -19.22 20.95
CA GLU A 236 -14.10 -18.92 22.08
C GLU A 236 -14.99 -17.73 21.75
N ASN A 237 -16.30 -17.90 21.86
CA ASN A 237 -17.29 -16.92 21.39
C ASN A 237 -17.85 -16.03 22.50
N SER A 238 -17.41 -16.21 23.74
CA SER A 238 -17.91 -15.48 24.91
C SER A 238 -16.81 -15.34 25.95
N PHE A 239 -16.50 -14.11 26.34
CA PHE A 239 -15.50 -13.80 27.36
C PHE A 239 -16.12 -12.95 28.47
N THR A 240 -16.00 -13.40 29.71
CA THR A 240 -16.39 -12.59 30.87
C THR A 240 -15.27 -11.61 31.22
N LEU A 241 -15.63 -10.34 31.35
CA LEU A 241 -14.76 -9.23 31.74
C LEU A 241 -15.32 -8.61 33.03
N THR A 242 -14.49 -8.49 34.07
CA THR A 242 -14.88 -7.89 35.35
C THR A 242 -13.93 -6.73 35.63
N PRO A 243 -14.29 -5.47 35.31
CA PRO A 243 -13.43 -4.32 35.51
C PRO A 243 -13.14 -4.07 36.98
N GLN A 244 -11.89 -3.72 37.29
CA GLN A 244 -11.48 -3.23 38.61
C GLN A 244 -11.69 -1.72 38.72
N ASP A 245 -11.82 -1.24 39.97
CA ASP A 245 -11.99 0.18 40.27
C ASP A 245 -10.63 0.89 40.15
N SER A 246 -10.50 1.82 39.22
CA SER A 246 -9.28 2.61 39.05
C SER A 246 -9.28 3.91 39.86
N THR A 247 -10.37 4.20 40.60
CA THR A 247 -10.51 5.46 41.32
C THR A 247 -9.84 5.43 42.71
N PRO A 248 -9.25 6.56 43.18
CA PRO A 248 -9.08 7.82 42.48
C PRO A 248 -7.98 7.78 41.41
N ARG A 249 -8.17 8.56 40.34
CA ARG A 249 -7.18 8.78 39.28
C ARG A 249 -6.51 10.14 39.48
N GLU A 250 -5.24 10.23 39.11
CA GLU A 250 -4.49 11.49 39.06
C GLU A 250 -4.06 11.75 37.62
N THR A 251 -4.23 13.00 37.16
CA THR A 251 -3.75 13.41 35.84
C THR A 251 -2.27 13.82 35.93
N LEU A 252 -1.44 13.14 35.15
CA LEU A 252 -0.04 13.45 34.93
C LEU A 252 0.11 14.05 33.52
N VAL A 253 0.49 15.32 33.47
CA VAL A 253 0.82 15.98 32.20
C VAL A 253 2.27 15.67 31.85
N LEU A 254 2.45 15.07 30.68
CA LEU A 254 3.70 14.64 30.09
C LEU A 254 3.97 15.43 28.80
N GLU A 255 5.16 16.00 28.67
CA GLU A 255 5.59 16.68 27.44
C GLU A 255 6.40 15.71 26.58
N ALA A 256 5.92 15.43 25.37
CA ALA A 256 6.72 14.81 24.31
C ALA A 256 7.63 15.89 23.71
N MET A 257 8.89 15.87 24.10
CA MET A 257 9.85 16.92 23.75
C MET A 257 10.44 16.71 22.35
N ALA A 258 10.52 17.77 21.55
CA ALA A 258 11.31 17.74 20.32
C ALA A 258 12.79 17.38 20.62
N ALA A 259 13.43 16.58 19.76
CA ALA A 259 14.85 16.21 19.90
C ALA A 259 15.78 17.42 20.06
N ASP A 260 15.47 18.50 19.32
CA ASP A 260 16.01 19.84 19.50
C ASP A 260 14.96 20.83 18.95
N PRO A 261 14.76 21.99 19.60
CA PRO A 261 13.78 22.99 19.16
C PRO A 261 14.16 23.72 17.85
N THR A 262 15.40 23.59 17.38
CA THR A 262 15.94 24.34 16.23
C THR A 262 16.66 23.50 15.20
N LYS A 263 17.11 22.30 15.56
CA LYS A 263 17.81 21.39 14.65
C LYS A 263 16.89 20.33 14.10
N ASP A 264 17.27 19.82 12.94
CA ASP A 264 16.65 18.64 12.34
C ASP A 264 17.10 17.37 13.06
N CYS A 265 16.30 16.30 12.97
CA CYS A 265 16.55 15.03 13.69
C CYS A 265 17.94 14.44 13.41
N GLY A 266 18.47 14.58 12.19
CA GLY A 266 19.76 14.01 11.78
C GLY A 266 20.99 14.84 12.17
N GLU A 267 20.83 16.00 12.81
CA GLU A 267 21.95 16.88 13.15
C GLU A 267 22.70 16.47 14.43
N ASP A 268 24.00 16.77 14.46
CA ASP A 268 24.83 16.50 15.64
C ASP A 268 24.36 17.27 16.89
N GLY A 269 24.30 16.56 18.02
CA GLY A 269 24.03 17.13 19.33
C GLY A 269 22.56 17.43 19.61
N VAL A 270 21.63 16.75 18.91
CA VAL A 270 20.23 16.58 19.34
C VAL A 270 20.14 15.66 20.57
N MET A 271 19.02 15.67 21.28
CA MET A 271 18.77 14.73 22.38
C MET A 271 18.53 13.32 21.82
N LEU A 272 19.27 12.35 22.36
CA LEU A 272 19.20 10.95 21.95
C LEU A 272 18.51 10.09 23.00
N SER A 273 17.76 9.10 22.54
CA SER A 273 17.11 8.11 23.37
C SER A 273 18.16 7.28 24.12
N PRO A 274 18.00 7.11 25.44
CA PRO A 274 18.87 6.23 26.21
C PRO A 274 18.63 4.75 25.90
N LEU A 275 17.56 4.39 25.18
CA LEU A 275 17.27 3.00 24.81
C LEU A 275 17.87 2.65 23.45
N SER A 276 17.57 3.45 22.42
CA SER A 276 17.93 3.16 21.03
C SER A 276 19.19 3.89 20.56
N GLY A 277 19.58 5.00 21.20
CA GLY A 277 20.64 5.89 20.70
C GLY A 277 20.19 6.80 19.55
N GLU A 278 18.94 6.67 19.11
CA GLU A 278 18.33 7.50 18.05
C GLU A 278 17.77 8.82 18.62
N PRO A 279 17.61 9.86 17.79
CA PRO A 279 16.96 11.12 18.19
C PRO A 279 15.57 10.88 18.80
N ILE A 280 15.28 11.51 19.94
CA ILE A 280 14.00 11.31 20.64
C ILE A 280 12.83 11.92 19.87
N ASN A 281 11.67 11.26 19.90
CA ASN A 281 10.43 11.70 19.25
C ASN A 281 10.57 12.05 17.75
N CYS A 282 11.61 11.56 17.09
CA CYS A 282 11.76 11.58 15.64
C CYS A 282 11.23 10.25 15.09
N VAL A 283 10.33 10.35 14.11
CA VAL A 283 9.69 9.19 13.48
C VAL A 283 10.21 9.08 12.05
N PRO A 284 11.21 8.22 11.79
CA PRO A 284 11.65 7.97 10.43
C PRO A 284 10.59 7.16 9.70
N LEU A 285 10.40 7.44 8.41
CA LEU A 285 9.58 6.66 7.49
C LEU A 285 10.49 6.08 6.42
N ILE A 286 10.95 4.86 6.66
CA ILE A 286 11.90 4.17 5.79
C ILE A 286 11.13 3.35 4.76
N ALA A 287 11.31 3.68 3.50
CA ALA A 287 10.67 3.02 2.36
C ALA A 287 11.51 3.18 1.08
N LYS A 288 11.30 2.34 0.08
CA LYS A 288 11.92 2.46 -1.23
C LYS A 288 11.52 3.75 -1.93
N LEU A 289 10.23 4.11 -1.85
CA LEU A 289 9.72 5.32 -2.47
C LEU A 289 10.28 6.56 -1.78
N LEU A 290 10.27 6.62 -0.44
CA LEU A 290 10.68 7.79 0.35
C LEU A 290 12.17 7.87 0.64
N GLY A 291 12.90 6.76 0.56
CA GLY A 291 14.25 6.65 1.08
C GLY A 291 14.28 6.38 2.59
N ASP A 292 15.44 6.62 3.20
CA ASP A 292 15.72 6.42 4.62
C ASP A 292 15.91 7.75 5.40
N THR A 293 15.78 8.89 4.73
CA THR A 293 15.99 10.23 5.31
C THR A 293 14.71 10.96 5.70
N THR A 294 13.54 10.50 5.21
CA THR A 294 12.25 11.12 5.52
C THR A 294 11.89 10.89 7.00
N VAL A 295 11.77 11.98 7.77
CA VAL A 295 11.55 11.93 9.23
C VAL A 295 10.64 13.07 9.66
N SER A 296 9.69 12.79 10.57
CA SER A 296 8.89 13.82 11.23
C SER A 296 9.23 13.88 12.71
N LYS A 297 9.45 15.09 13.23
CA LYS A 297 9.70 15.35 14.64
C LYS A 297 8.37 15.60 15.33
N LEU A 298 7.98 14.68 16.22
CA LEU A 298 6.77 14.77 17.02
C LEU A 298 6.99 15.61 18.28
N SER A 299 5.97 16.37 18.65
CA SER A 299 5.91 17.08 19.93
C SER A 299 4.47 17.29 20.38
N GLY A 300 4.28 17.54 21.67
CA GLY A 300 2.96 17.82 22.23
C GLY A 300 2.86 17.47 23.72
N ASN A 301 1.71 17.78 24.31
CA ASN A 301 1.39 17.41 25.69
C ASN A 301 0.41 16.24 25.72
N VAL A 302 0.77 15.22 26.48
CA VAL A 302 -0.05 14.04 26.73
C VAL A 302 -0.59 14.09 28.15
N PHE A 303 -1.90 13.90 28.29
CA PHE A 303 -2.61 13.93 29.57
C PHE A 303 -2.90 12.50 30.01
N ALA A 304 -1.99 11.95 30.80
CA ALA A 304 -2.05 10.59 31.29
C ALA A 304 -2.85 10.51 32.59
N GLU A 305 -3.89 9.67 32.66
CA GLU A 305 -4.58 9.36 33.91
C GLU A 305 -3.94 8.10 34.54
N LEU A 306 -3.42 8.24 35.76
CA LEU A 306 -2.85 7.12 36.52
C LEU A 306 -3.77 6.74 37.66
N ALA A 307 -4.04 5.45 37.80
CA ALA A 307 -4.69 4.93 39.01
C ALA A 307 -3.77 5.10 40.23
N PHE A 308 -4.37 5.08 41.43
CA PHE A 308 -3.64 5.25 42.67
C PHE A 308 -2.61 4.11 42.89
N VAL A 309 -1.32 4.43 42.73
CA VAL A 309 -0.19 3.48 42.77
C VAL A 309 -0.25 2.49 43.96
N PRO A 310 -0.59 2.89 45.19
CA PRO A 310 -0.67 1.95 46.32
C PRO A 310 -1.72 0.83 46.18
N ASP A 311 -2.77 1.03 45.39
CA ASP A 311 -3.79 0.01 45.13
C ASP A 311 -3.33 -0.98 44.06
N PHE A 312 -2.39 -0.57 43.20
CA PHE A 312 -1.83 -1.33 42.10
C PHE A 312 -0.29 -1.32 42.12
N PRO A 313 0.34 -1.87 43.18
CA PRO A 313 1.80 -1.78 43.35
C PRO A 313 2.58 -2.58 42.30
N ASP A 314 1.97 -3.63 41.72
CA ASP A 314 2.64 -4.55 40.80
C ASP A 314 2.35 -4.24 39.30
N ALA A 315 1.25 -3.56 39.00
CA ALA A 315 0.91 -3.12 37.65
C ALA A 315 -0.02 -1.91 37.72
N THR A 316 0.55 -0.71 37.86
CA THR A 316 -0.25 0.53 37.99
C THR A 316 -0.89 0.88 36.65
N PRO A 317 -2.23 0.86 36.52
CA PRO A 317 -2.92 1.22 35.28
C PRO A 317 -2.71 2.69 34.88
N LEU A 318 -2.60 2.90 33.59
CA LEU A 318 -2.40 4.19 32.92
C LEU A 318 -3.35 4.28 31.72
N ARG A 319 -3.99 5.44 31.54
CA ARG A 319 -4.83 5.77 30.39
C ARG A 319 -4.38 7.07 29.73
N ILE A 320 -4.42 7.13 28.41
CA ILE A 320 -4.44 8.40 27.65
C ILE A 320 -5.76 8.44 26.90
N SER A 321 -6.57 9.47 27.14
CA SER A 321 -7.93 9.49 26.61
C SER A 321 -7.98 9.64 25.08
N LYS A 322 -8.99 9.03 24.46
CA LYS A 322 -9.40 9.26 23.06
C LYS A 322 -9.46 10.75 22.74
N GLY A 323 -9.06 11.11 21.53
CA GLY A 323 -9.00 12.51 21.07
C GLY A 323 -7.72 13.25 21.46
N SER A 324 -6.80 12.62 22.20
CA SER A 324 -5.45 13.18 22.40
C SER A 324 -4.73 13.39 21.06
N LEU A 325 -3.94 14.47 20.97
CA LEU A 325 -3.25 14.89 19.74
C LEU A 325 -1.74 15.04 19.97
N LEU A 326 -0.95 14.61 18.99
CA LEU A 326 0.45 15.00 18.82
C LEU A 326 0.63 15.70 17.47
N LYS A 327 1.59 16.62 17.39
CA LYS A 327 1.93 17.35 16.17
C LYS A 327 3.31 16.97 15.69
N GLY A 328 3.43 16.73 14.40
CA GLY A 328 4.68 16.44 13.71
C GLY A 328 5.06 17.55 12.73
N GLU A 329 6.35 17.79 12.59
CA GLU A 329 6.88 18.64 11.52
C GLU A 329 6.61 18.03 10.13
N PRO A 330 6.58 18.86 9.06
CA PRO A 330 6.37 18.39 7.70
C PRO A 330 7.36 17.31 7.25
N LEU A 331 6.83 16.31 6.55
CA LEU A 331 7.59 15.24 5.89
C LEU A 331 7.95 15.67 4.47
N GLU A 332 9.24 15.66 4.15
CA GLU A 332 9.69 15.81 2.77
C GLU A 332 9.33 14.55 1.96
N VAL A 333 8.68 14.74 0.81
CA VAL A 333 8.29 13.66 -0.09
C VAL A 333 9.35 13.52 -1.18
N LEU A 334 10.15 12.46 -1.06
CA LEU A 334 11.15 12.09 -2.05
C LEU A 334 10.66 10.89 -2.86
N ILE A 335 11.04 10.82 -4.13
CA ILE A 335 10.83 9.68 -5.04
C ILE A 335 12.16 8.96 -5.23
N GLY A 336 12.15 7.65 -4.97
CA GLY A 336 13.34 6.81 -4.92
C GLY A 336 14.36 7.29 -3.87
N GLY A 337 13.90 7.98 -2.83
CA GLY A 337 14.71 8.51 -1.74
C GLY A 337 15.70 9.62 -2.10
N GLN A 338 15.60 10.21 -3.29
CA GLN A 338 16.60 11.18 -3.78
C GLN A 338 15.98 12.38 -4.50
N LEU A 339 14.89 12.18 -5.24
CA LEU A 339 14.31 13.23 -6.08
C LEU A 339 13.12 13.89 -5.36
N PRO A 340 13.08 15.22 -5.20
CA PRO A 340 11.95 15.89 -4.56
C PRO A 340 10.69 15.76 -5.42
N ALA A 341 9.56 15.44 -4.79
CA ALA A 341 8.26 15.38 -5.46
C ALA A 341 7.67 16.78 -5.77
N GLY A 342 8.31 17.85 -5.32
CA GLY A 342 7.86 19.24 -5.48
C GLY A 342 6.86 19.71 -4.41
N PHE A 343 6.69 18.93 -3.33
CA PHE A 343 5.88 19.29 -2.16
C PHE A 343 6.31 18.52 -0.90
N ASP A 344 5.89 19.02 0.26
CA ASP A 344 5.99 18.33 1.56
C ASP A 344 4.59 18.02 2.11
N SER A 345 4.51 17.29 3.22
CA SER A 345 3.22 16.94 3.82
C SER A 345 2.48 18.09 4.49
N GLY A 346 3.14 19.22 4.71
CA GLY A 346 2.80 20.15 5.77
C GLY A 346 2.74 19.47 7.15
N ASP A 347 2.27 20.18 8.17
CA ASP A 347 2.21 19.65 9.54
C ASP A 347 1.46 18.30 9.58
N VAL A 348 2.04 17.34 10.30
CA VAL A 348 1.45 16.02 10.53
C VAL A 348 0.66 16.07 11.84
N THR A 349 -0.55 15.52 11.85
CA THR A 349 -1.34 15.35 13.07
C THR A 349 -1.50 13.86 13.36
N VAL A 350 -1.23 13.48 14.61
CA VAL A 350 -1.45 12.12 15.12
C VAL A 350 -2.57 12.16 16.15
N SER A 351 -3.68 11.50 15.86
CA SER A 351 -4.89 11.47 16.69
C SER A 351 -5.09 10.11 17.33
N PHE A 352 -5.47 10.09 18.61
CA PHE A 352 -5.77 8.87 19.36
C PHE A 352 -7.23 8.49 19.14
N LEU A 353 -7.47 7.36 18.46
CA LEU A 353 -8.79 6.92 18.02
C LEU A 353 -9.63 6.26 19.13
N SER A 354 -8.97 5.70 20.13
CA SER A 354 -9.54 5.07 21.33
C SER A 354 -8.76 5.52 22.56
N ASP A 355 -9.26 5.18 23.74
CA ASP A 355 -8.45 5.26 24.96
C ASP A 355 -7.21 4.37 24.81
N ALA A 356 -6.03 4.95 25.02
CA ALA A 356 -4.80 4.18 25.07
C ALA A 356 -4.64 3.59 26.47
N SER A 357 -4.64 2.26 26.56
CA SER A 357 -4.51 1.55 27.82
C SER A 357 -3.06 1.06 28.02
N GLY A 358 -2.55 1.20 29.25
CA GLY A 358 -1.21 0.73 29.59
C GLY A 358 -0.96 0.53 31.08
N TYR A 359 0.26 0.10 31.41
CA TYR A 359 0.64 -0.28 32.77
C TYR A 359 2.07 0.15 33.11
N LEU A 360 2.26 0.60 34.35
CA LEU A 360 3.57 0.77 34.99
C LEU A 360 3.84 -0.41 35.94
N SER A 361 4.71 -1.33 35.56
CA SER A 361 5.06 -2.52 36.34
C SER A 361 6.49 -2.44 36.89
N PRO A 362 6.86 -3.19 37.94
CA PRO A 362 8.27 -3.34 38.35
C PRO A 362 9.15 -3.80 37.18
N ALA A 363 10.45 -3.56 37.28
CA ALA A 363 11.39 -4.03 36.28
C ALA A 363 11.29 -5.56 36.13
N PRO A 364 11.09 -6.10 34.92
CA PRO A 364 10.77 -7.51 34.73
C PRO A 364 11.96 -8.44 35.07
N TYR A 365 13.18 -7.93 34.99
CA TYR A 365 14.41 -8.72 35.11
C TYR A 365 15.31 -8.31 36.29
N SER A 366 14.86 -7.36 37.12
CA SER A 366 15.62 -6.91 38.28
C SER A 366 14.73 -6.57 39.46
N ALA A 367 15.12 -7.06 40.63
CA ALA A 367 14.54 -6.67 41.92
C ALA A 367 15.29 -5.48 42.57
N ALA A 368 16.20 -4.83 41.84
CA ALA A 368 16.97 -3.72 42.35
C ALA A 368 16.06 -2.51 42.58
N PRO A 369 16.12 -1.83 43.74
CA PRO A 369 15.26 -0.67 44.04
C PRO A 369 15.43 0.50 43.07
N GLU A 370 16.58 0.61 42.42
CA GLU A 370 16.90 1.62 41.41
C GLU A 370 16.46 1.25 40.00
N ALA A 371 15.97 0.02 39.77
CA ALA A 371 15.53 -0.41 38.46
C ALA A 371 14.28 0.41 38.03
N PRO A 372 14.30 1.03 36.84
CA PRO A 372 13.14 1.75 36.32
C PRO A 372 11.91 0.84 36.23
N ARG A 373 10.71 1.41 36.44
CA ARG A 373 9.47 0.66 36.18
C ARG A 373 9.34 0.42 34.68
N ARG A 374 8.79 -0.71 34.26
CA ARG A 374 8.44 -0.96 32.86
C ARG A 374 7.17 -0.20 32.51
N VAL A 375 7.13 0.40 31.33
CA VAL A 375 5.92 0.96 30.71
C VAL A 375 5.53 0.08 29.54
N GLN A 376 4.24 -0.20 29.41
CA GLN A 376 3.67 -0.82 28.21
C GLN A 376 2.37 -0.10 27.86
N LEU A 377 2.26 0.42 26.64
CA LEU A 377 1.11 1.15 26.14
C LEU A 377 0.66 0.55 24.81
N THR A 378 -0.65 0.43 24.62
CA THR A 378 -1.24 0.08 23.32
C THR A 378 -2.03 1.28 22.81
N LEU A 379 -1.75 1.69 21.58
CA LEU A 379 -2.27 2.92 20.97
C LEU A 379 -3.00 2.60 19.66
N ASP A 380 -4.18 3.17 19.46
CA ASP A 380 -4.85 3.20 18.17
C ASP A 380 -4.76 4.63 17.61
N LEU A 381 -4.05 4.77 16.50
CA LEU A 381 -3.62 6.08 15.96
C LEU A 381 -4.21 6.32 14.57
N ALA A 382 -4.51 7.59 14.27
CA ALA A 382 -4.76 8.08 12.93
C ALA A 382 -3.77 9.18 12.57
N PHE A 383 -3.33 9.20 11.32
CA PHE A 383 -2.43 10.22 10.77
C PHE A 383 -3.19 11.07 9.75
N SER A 384 -3.04 12.38 9.80
CA SER A 384 -3.43 13.30 8.73
C SER A 384 -2.33 14.33 8.48
N THR A 385 -2.34 14.96 7.31
CA THR A 385 -1.34 15.96 6.92
C THR A 385 -2.00 17.22 6.36
N ALA A 386 -1.30 18.36 6.41
CA ALA A 386 -1.87 19.64 5.99
C ALA A 386 -1.88 19.86 4.47
N ASP A 387 -0.94 19.30 3.71
CA ASP A 387 -0.99 19.29 2.23
C ASP A 387 -1.94 18.19 1.75
N SER A 388 -2.87 18.54 0.84
CA SER A 388 -3.90 17.61 0.39
C SER A 388 -3.35 16.42 -0.40
N ARG A 389 -2.30 16.61 -1.21
CA ARG A 389 -1.68 15.54 -2.00
C ARG A 389 -1.03 14.52 -1.08
N ALA A 390 -0.27 15.00 -0.09
CA ALA A 390 0.31 14.16 0.93
C ALA A 390 -0.77 13.49 1.80
N ASN A 391 -1.83 14.21 2.15
CA ASN A 391 -2.88 13.66 3.00
C ASN A 391 -3.58 12.49 2.30
N GLY A 392 -3.96 12.66 1.02
CA GLY A 392 -4.52 11.57 0.22
C GLY A 392 -3.56 10.39 -0.01
N ALA A 393 -2.25 10.63 0.05
CA ALA A 393 -1.20 9.62 -0.11
C ALA A 393 -0.85 8.85 1.18
N PHE A 394 -0.91 9.49 2.35
CA PHE A 394 -0.34 8.99 3.62
C PHE A 394 -1.33 8.83 4.76
N THR A 395 -2.47 9.54 4.74
CA THR A 395 -3.42 9.47 5.86
C THR A 395 -3.86 8.04 6.08
N GLN A 396 -3.85 7.55 7.32
CA GLN A 396 -4.19 6.15 7.60
C GLN A 396 -4.42 5.90 9.09
N THR A 397 -5.06 4.78 9.37
CA THR A 397 -5.24 4.25 10.73
C THR A 397 -4.22 3.15 11.02
N LEU A 398 -3.43 3.32 12.10
CA LEU A 398 -2.56 2.29 12.66
C LEU A 398 -3.12 1.81 14.00
N LEU A 399 -3.64 0.58 14.04
CA LEU A 399 -4.21 0.01 15.24
C LEU A 399 -3.17 -0.73 16.08
N GLN A 400 -3.31 -0.69 17.41
CA GLN A 400 -2.54 -1.43 18.41
C GLN A 400 -1.01 -1.25 18.28
N VAL A 401 -0.56 -0.02 18.05
CA VAL A 401 0.86 0.33 18.14
C VAL A 401 1.30 0.13 19.60
N GLU A 402 2.19 -0.82 19.82
CA GLU A 402 2.66 -1.21 21.16
C GLU A 402 3.98 -0.49 21.47
N LEU A 403 3.96 0.37 22.49
CA LEU A 403 5.17 0.99 23.04
C LEU A 403 5.58 0.24 24.30
N VAL A 404 6.83 -0.21 24.33
CA VAL A 404 7.44 -0.83 25.51
C VAL A 404 8.60 0.02 25.95
N GLY A 405 8.71 0.30 27.24
CA GLY A 405 9.65 1.29 27.73
C GLY A 405 9.96 1.19 29.21
N ARG A 406 10.58 2.25 29.71
CA ARG A 406 10.89 2.46 31.13
C ARG A 406 10.34 3.79 31.63
N ALA A 407 9.93 3.82 32.88
CA ALA A 407 9.57 5.01 33.63
C ALA A 407 10.47 5.14 34.87
N ILE A 408 11.12 6.29 35.00
CA ILE A 408 11.99 6.61 36.14
C ILE A 408 11.72 8.03 36.62
N VAL A 409 11.91 8.29 37.91
CA VAL A 409 11.85 9.64 38.46
C VAL A 409 13.25 10.26 38.50
N VAL A 410 13.48 11.30 37.70
CA VAL A 410 14.73 12.07 37.65
C VAL A 410 14.44 13.50 38.08
N ASP A 411 15.18 14.00 39.09
CA ASP A 411 15.01 15.36 39.62
C ASP A 411 13.56 15.73 39.99
N GLY A 412 12.77 14.75 40.44
CA GLY A 412 11.37 14.91 40.83
C GLY A 412 10.38 14.90 39.66
N ARG A 413 10.83 14.64 38.42
CA ARG A 413 9.99 14.45 37.23
C ARG A 413 9.94 12.99 36.85
N MET A 414 8.79 12.49 36.45
CA MET A 414 8.68 11.21 35.76
C MET A 414 9.20 11.38 34.33
N VAL A 415 10.13 10.51 33.94
CA VAL A 415 10.70 10.42 32.59
C VAL A 415 10.32 9.04 32.04
N ILE A 416 9.70 9.02 30.87
CA ILE A 416 9.31 7.80 30.15
C ILE A 416 10.10 7.73 28.85
N ASP A 417 10.88 6.67 28.68
CA ASP A 417 11.54 6.33 27.43
C ASP A 417 10.91 5.04 26.90
N ALA A 418 10.43 5.01 25.65
CA ALA A 418 9.80 3.82 25.08
C ALA A 418 10.17 3.61 23.61
N ILE A 419 10.19 2.35 23.19
CA ILE A 419 10.40 1.94 21.80
C ILE A 419 9.13 1.28 21.26
N GLY A 420 8.80 1.59 20.02
CA GLY A 420 7.81 0.89 19.22
C GLY A 420 8.20 0.89 17.74
N VAL A 421 7.45 0.16 16.93
CA VAL A 421 7.59 0.21 15.47
C VAL A 421 6.22 0.46 14.86
N ILE A 422 6.18 1.35 13.87
CA ILE A 422 5.01 1.58 13.01
C ILE A 422 5.32 1.14 11.59
N GLU A 423 4.30 0.67 10.88
CA GLU A 423 4.42 0.17 9.51
C GLU A 423 3.35 0.81 8.61
N PRO A 424 3.45 2.13 8.30
CA PRO A 424 2.46 2.82 7.48
C PRO A 424 2.58 2.49 5.99
N GLU A 425 1.45 2.50 5.27
CA GLU A 425 1.44 2.43 3.81
C GLU A 425 1.82 3.79 3.18
N VAL A 426 2.58 3.73 2.09
CA VAL A 426 2.99 4.86 1.25
C VAL A 426 2.35 4.70 -0.12
N LEU A 427 1.57 5.70 -0.55
CA LEU A 427 0.84 5.69 -1.83
C LEU A 427 -0.04 4.43 -2.05
N GLY A 428 -0.37 3.68 -0.99
CA GLY A 428 -1.16 2.44 -1.05
C GLY A 428 -0.49 1.26 -1.77
N VAL A 429 0.82 1.36 -2.04
CA VAL A 429 1.59 0.42 -2.88
C VAL A 429 2.85 -0.12 -2.20
N GLU A 430 3.32 0.53 -1.14
CA GLU A 430 4.47 0.11 -0.35
C GLU A 430 4.16 0.24 1.15
N THR A 431 4.71 -0.65 1.98
CA THR A 431 4.67 -0.53 3.44
C THR A 431 6.02 0.00 3.92
N ALA A 432 6.04 1.24 4.43
CA ALA A 432 7.18 1.81 5.13
C ALA A 432 7.29 1.23 6.54
N TYR A 433 8.42 1.47 7.20
CA TYR A 433 8.55 1.22 8.64
C TYR A 433 9.29 2.36 9.34
N GLY A 434 9.01 2.53 10.63
CA GLY A 434 9.62 3.54 11.47
C GLY A 434 9.80 3.07 12.90
N VAL A 435 11.02 3.17 13.43
CA VAL A 435 11.30 2.91 14.85
C VAL A 435 10.99 4.17 15.65
N LEU A 436 9.99 4.08 16.51
CA LEU A 436 9.58 5.14 17.41
C LEU A 436 10.47 5.14 18.65
N SER A 437 11.23 6.21 18.86
CA SER A 437 12.01 6.43 20.08
C SER A 437 11.34 7.49 20.96
N PHE A 438 10.25 7.11 21.62
CA PHE A 438 9.44 8.03 22.42
C PHE A 438 10.15 8.45 23.71
N HIS A 439 10.16 9.75 23.98
CA HIS A 439 10.64 10.34 25.22
C HIS A 439 9.62 11.34 25.74
N MET A 440 9.18 11.17 26.97
CA MET A 440 8.22 12.07 27.61
C MET A 440 8.69 12.43 29.02
N GLU A 441 8.61 13.71 29.37
CA GLU A 441 8.89 14.18 30.73
C GLU A 441 7.67 14.81 31.37
N SER A 442 7.41 14.51 32.64
CA SER A 442 6.39 15.23 33.40
C SER A 442 6.85 16.65 33.72
N TYR A 443 5.90 17.57 33.78
CA TYR A 443 6.13 18.89 34.38
C TYR A 443 6.51 18.76 35.86
N ALA A 444 7.55 19.49 36.29
CA ALA A 444 8.02 19.49 37.68
C ALA A 444 6.95 19.93 38.69
N ASP A 445 6.06 20.84 38.28
CA ASP A 445 4.90 21.26 39.05
C ASP A 445 3.64 21.11 38.19
N GLN A 446 2.89 20.04 38.47
CA GLN A 446 1.65 19.69 37.77
C GLN A 446 0.55 20.75 37.94
N THR A 447 0.64 21.63 38.95
CA THR A 447 -0.32 22.75 39.09
C THR A 447 -0.05 23.90 38.13
N THR A 448 1.11 23.89 37.48
CA THR A 448 1.53 24.87 36.49
C THR A 448 1.72 24.26 35.09
N ALA A 449 1.41 22.97 34.94
CA ALA A 449 1.42 22.31 33.65
C ALA A 449 0.40 22.98 32.70
N PRO A 450 0.65 22.97 31.38
CA PRO A 450 -0.32 23.44 30.41
C PRO A 450 -1.67 22.74 30.58
N GLU A 451 -2.76 23.49 30.43
CA GLU A 451 -4.09 22.88 30.30
C GLU A 451 -4.20 22.21 28.93
N PRO A 452 -5.03 21.16 28.78
CA PRO A 452 -5.32 20.56 27.48
C PRO A 452 -5.78 21.62 26.49
N GLU A 453 -5.20 21.61 25.28
CA GLU A 453 -5.72 22.43 24.20
C GLU A 453 -7.14 21.95 23.88
N VAL A 454 -8.10 22.87 23.91
CA VAL A 454 -9.48 22.56 23.54
C VAL A 454 -9.57 22.73 22.04
N ASP A 455 -9.74 21.62 21.34
CA ASP A 455 -10.09 21.61 19.93
C ASP A 455 -11.54 22.13 19.75
N ILE A 456 -11.69 23.13 18.88
CA ILE A 456 -12.94 23.83 18.60
C ILE A 456 -13.26 23.88 17.11
N THR A 457 -12.49 23.17 16.29
CA THR A 457 -12.62 23.14 14.83
C THR A 457 -13.00 21.75 14.41
N GLY A 458 -14.06 21.61 13.61
CA GLY A 458 -14.43 20.30 13.08
C GLY A 458 -13.81 20.03 11.70
N PRO A 459 -14.01 18.81 11.18
CA PRO A 459 -13.38 18.37 9.94
C PRO A 459 -13.80 19.21 8.73
N SER A 460 -12.85 19.53 7.86
CA SER A 460 -13.07 20.20 6.58
C SER A 460 -12.52 19.36 5.44
N LEU A 461 -13.22 19.35 4.29
CA LEU A 461 -12.77 18.61 3.12
C LEU A 461 -11.53 19.29 2.51
N GLN A 462 -10.42 18.57 2.40
CA GLN A 462 -9.21 19.04 1.72
C GLN A 462 -9.19 18.63 0.25
N SER A 463 -9.57 17.39 -0.03
CA SER A 463 -9.63 16.84 -1.38
C SER A 463 -10.58 15.66 -1.43
N TRP A 464 -10.96 15.24 -2.64
CA TRP A 464 -11.77 14.06 -2.83
C TRP A 464 -11.56 13.44 -4.20
N GLN A 465 -11.89 12.16 -4.31
CA GLN A 465 -11.95 11.40 -5.56
C GLN A 465 -13.44 11.18 -5.92
N PRO A 466 -13.87 11.55 -7.14
CA PRO A 466 -13.08 11.92 -8.32
C PRO A 466 -12.54 13.36 -8.37
N GLY A 467 -13.09 14.30 -7.60
CA GLY A 467 -12.70 15.72 -7.67
C GLY A 467 -12.94 16.32 -9.06
N ASP A 468 -12.05 17.25 -9.47
CA ASP A 468 -12.06 17.85 -10.82
C ASP A 468 -11.63 16.89 -11.94
N PHE A 469 -11.32 15.63 -11.61
CA PHE A 469 -10.76 14.62 -12.51
C PHE A 469 -11.73 13.46 -12.75
N ALA A 470 -13.02 13.76 -12.89
CA ALA A 470 -14.07 12.76 -13.17
C ALA A 470 -13.83 11.98 -14.48
N ASP A 471 -13.10 12.56 -15.43
CA ASP A 471 -12.63 11.92 -16.66
C ASP A 471 -11.59 10.80 -16.43
N ARG A 472 -11.04 10.72 -15.22
CA ARG A 472 -10.08 9.70 -14.77
C ARG A 472 -10.67 8.75 -13.73
N PHE A 473 -11.99 8.69 -13.65
CA PHE A 473 -12.73 7.84 -12.72
C PHE A 473 -13.44 6.73 -13.49
N ARG A 474 -13.35 5.49 -13.01
CA ARG A 474 -13.94 4.33 -13.69
C ARG A 474 -15.02 3.67 -12.82
N PRO A 475 -16.00 2.99 -13.42
CA PRO A 475 -16.90 2.11 -12.67
C PRO A 475 -16.11 1.14 -11.80
N GLY A 476 -16.42 1.12 -10.51
CA GLY A 476 -15.76 0.30 -9.49
C GLY A 476 -14.64 1.01 -8.72
N ASP A 477 -14.20 2.20 -9.14
CA ASP A 477 -13.36 3.04 -8.29
C ASP A 477 -14.19 3.60 -7.11
N PRO A 478 -13.67 3.63 -5.87
CA PRO A 478 -14.37 4.19 -4.73
C PRO A 478 -14.40 5.72 -4.78
N VAL A 479 -15.44 6.32 -4.18
CA VAL A 479 -15.45 7.75 -3.86
C VAL A 479 -14.69 7.93 -2.55
N VAL A 480 -13.72 8.84 -2.51
CA VAL A 480 -12.87 9.04 -1.33
C VAL A 480 -12.95 10.51 -0.92
N LEU A 481 -13.29 10.78 0.34
CA LEU A 481 -13.29 12.13 0.92
C LEU A 481 -12.10 12.23 1.89
N ASN A 482 -11.16 13.14 1.63
CA ASN A 482 -10.01 13.38 2.50
C ASN A 482 -10.24 14.66 3.31
N PHE A 483 -10.32 14.51 4.62
CA PHE A 483 -10.49 15.61 5.57
C PHE A 483 -9.14 16.07 6.12
N ASP A 484 -9.05 17.33 6.58
CA ASP A 484 -7.87 17.85 7.30
C ASP A 484 -7.70 17.24 8.70
N GLU A 485 -8.79 16.76 9.27
CA GLU A 485 -8.86 16.15 10.59
C GLU A 485 -9.67 14.85 10.55
N THR A 486 -9.32 13.93 11.46
CA THR A 486 -9.95 12.61 11.54
C THR A 486 -11.39 12.71 12.07
N PRO A 487 -12.40 12.35 11.26
CA PRO A 487 -13.78 12.26 11.75
C PRO A 487 -13.94 11.16 12.83
N ASN A 488 -14.86 11.34 13.76
CA ASN A 488 -15.34 10.26 14.60
C ASN A 488 -16.27 9.35 13.77
N GLN A 489 -15.89 8.10 13.59
CA GLN A 489 -16.67 7.11 12.83
C GLN A 489 -18.12 6.93 13.34
N GLU A 490 -18.37 7.18 14.63
CA GLU A 490 -19.71 7.04 15.23
C GLU A 490 -20.69 8.12 14.75
N SER A 491 -20.15 9.22 14.22
CA SER A 491 -20.93 10.31 13.61
C SER A 491 -21.25 10.05 12.14
N ILE A 492 -20.66 9.01 11.53
CA ILE A 492 -20.84 8.65 10.12
C ILE A 492 -21.99 7.66 10.00
N VAL A 493 -23.12 8.14 9.48
CA VAL A 493 -24.36 7.38 9.32
C VAL A 493 -24.77 7.45 7.85
N PRO A 494 -24.60 6.37 7.07
CA PRO A 494 -25.02 6.31 5.67
C PRO A 494 -26.49 6.65 5.50
N GLY A 495 -26.82 7.47 4.49
CA GLY A 495 -28.18 7.95 4.23
C GLY A 495 -28.64 9.08 5.15
N SER A 496 -27.83 9.48 6.14
CA SER A 496 -28.18 10.55 7.10
C SER A 496 -27.11 11.63 7.17
N THR A 497 -25.92 11.32 7.68
CA THR A 497 -24.82 12.29 7.78
C THR A 497 -23.90 12.25 6.57
N VAL A 498 -23.90 11.13 5.83
CA VAL A 498 -23.22 10.98 4.53
C VAL A 498 -24.16 10.32 3.52
N THR A 499 -24.27 10.87 2.32
CA THR A 499 -25.12 10.36 1.24
C THR A 499 -24.37 10.29 -0.08
N LEU A 500 -24.75 9.33 -0.92
CA LEU A 500 -24.40 9.24 -2.33
C LEU A 500 -25.70 9.03 -3.09
N THR A 501 -25.97 9.87 -4.09
CA THR A 501 -27.19 9.80 -4.89
C THR A 501 -26.90 9.86 -6.38
N GLU A 502 -27.73 9.20 -7.18
CA GLU A 502 -27.76 9.25 -8.64
C GLU A 502 -29.04 9.95 -9.07
N GLN A 503 -28.93 11.13 -9.69
CA GLN A 503 -30.10 11.92 -10.12
C GLN A 503 -31.14 12.12 -8.99
N GLY A 504 -30.68 12.19 -7.74
CA GLY A 504 -31.51 12.35 -6.53
C GLY A 504 -32.08 11.07 -5.92
N ALA A 505 -31.76 9.88 -6.45
CA ALA A 505 -32.08 8.59 -5.83
C ALA A 505 -30.88 8.06 -5.03
N ASP A 506 -31.12 7.46 -3.86
CA ASP A 506 -30.04 6.93 -3.02
C ASP A 506 -29.29 5.78 -3.71
N VAL A 507 -27.96 5.86 -3.69
CA VAL A 507 -27.06 4.79 -4.12
C VAL A 507 -26.53 4.10 -2.86
N PRO A 508 -26.84 2.81 -2.63
CA PRO A 508 -26.27 2.05 -1.53
C PRO A 508 -24.75 1.93 -1.64
N PHE A 509 -24.05 2.06 -0.52
CA PHE A 509 -22.61 1.93 -0.43
C PHE A 509 -22.18 1.32 0.90
N GLN A 510 -21.07 0.60 0.87
CA GLN A 510 -20.26 0.32 2.04
C GLN A 510 -19.31 1.49 2.31
N TRP A 511 -18.90 1.68 3.56
CA TRP A 511 -17.95 2.75 3.90
C TRP A 511 -16.93 2.30 4.94
N ARG A 512 -15.72 2.86 4.88
CA ARG A 512 -14.73 2.75 5.96
C ARG A 512 -14.03 4.09 6.18
N LEU A 513 -13.61 4.32 7.41
CA LEU A 513 -12.69 5.40 7.74
C LEU A 513 -11.26 4.86 7.88
N ASP A 514 -10.29 5.60 7.38
CA ASP A 514 -8.87 5.24 7.40
C ASP A 514 -8.03 6.51 7.52
N GLY A 515 -7.59 6.80 8.74
CA GLY A 515 -7.14 8.13 9.12
C GLY A 515 -8.25 9.16 8.90
N ALA A 516 -7.93 10.22 8.18
CA ALA A 516 -8.86 11.27 7.77
C ALA A 516 -9.48 11.01 6.38
N SER A 517 -9.31 9.83 5.78
CA SER A 517 -10.01 9.44 4.55
C SER A 517 -11.29 8.64 4.84
N LEU A 518 -12.44 9.15 4.41
CA LEU A 518 -13.68 8.39 4.32
C LEU A 518 -13.82 7.79 2.91
N VAL A 519 -13.81 6.46 2.83
CA VAL A 519 -13.91 5.70 1.58
C VAL A 519 -15.33 5.17 1.44
N LEU A 520 -16.00 5.52 0.34
CA LEU A 520 -17.32 5.03 -0.03
C LEU A 520 -17.20 4.07 -1.21
N THR A 521 -17.64 2.83 -1.01
CA THR A 521 -17.66 1.78 -2.04
C THR A 521 -19.10 1.51 -2.42
N PRO A 522 -19.58 2.01 -3.58
CA PRO A 522 -20.92 1.70 -4.07
C PRO A 522 -21.13 0.19 -4.21
N ASP A 523 -22.29 -0.31 -3.78
CA ASP A 523 -22.62 -1.75 -3.86
C ASP A 523 -22.72 -2.23 -5.32
N GLN A 524 -22.98 -1.31 -6.25
CA GLN A 524 -22.95 -1.54 -7.70
C GLN A 524 -22.03 -0.51 -8.36
N PRO A 525 -21.26 -0.89 -9.40
CA PRO A 525 -20.41 0.04 -10.12
C PRO A 525 -21.22 1.24 -10.64
N LEU A 526 -20.68 2.45 -10.46
CA LEU A 526 -21.30 3.67 -10.97
C LEU A 526 -21.49 3.61 -12.49
N ALA A 527 -22.64 4.09 -12.97
CA ALA A 527 -23.03 4.07 -14.37
C ALA A 527 -22.38 5.21 -15.16
N PHE A 528 -22.04 4.94 -16.43
CA PHE A 528 -21.54 5.96 -17.34
C PHE A 528 -22.60 7.02 -17.65
N GLY A 529 -22.16 8.27 -17.88
CA GLY A 529 -23.03 9.39 -18.24
C GLY A 529 -23.99 9.87 -17.15
N SER A 530 -24.02 9.22 -15.99
CA SER A 530 -24.90 9.57 -14.88
C SER A 530 -24.32 10.70 -14.02
N ASP A 531 -25.21 11.58 -13.56
CA ASP A 531 -24.93 12.62 -12.57
C ASP A 531 -25.07 12.05 -11.16
N TYR A 532 -24.00 12.18 -10.39
CA TYR A 532 -23.91 11.76 -9.00
C TYR A 532 -23.68 12.95 -8.08
N GLN A 533 -24.22 12.83 -6.87
CA GLN A 533 -24.02 13.79 -5.80
C GLN A 533 -23.59 13.05 -4.53
N VAL A 534 -22.48 13.48 -3.95
CA VAL A 534 -22.02 13.07 -2.62
C VAL A 534 -22.25 14.22 -1.67
N ALA A 535 -22.80 13.96 -0.49
CA ALA A 535 -22.93 15.01 0.52
C ALA A 535 -22.55 14.48 1.90
N PHE A 536 -22.01 15.37 2.72
CA PHE A 536 -21.87 15.15 4.15
C PHE A 536 -22.37 16.38 4.92
N THR A 537 -22.94 16.16 6.10
CA THR A 537 -23.58 17.20 6.91
C THR A 537 -22.71 17.60 8.12
N ASP A 538 -23.16 18.62 8.86
CA ASP A 538 -22.62 19.00 10.17
C ASP A 538 -22.87 17.93 11.26
N GLY A 539 -23.58 16.85 10.92
CA GLY A 539 -23.71 15.66 11.74
C GLY A 539 -22.46 14.79 11.74
N VAL A 540 -21.59 14.90 10.73
CA VAL A 540 -20.22 14.36 10.82
C VAL A 540 -19.44 15.24 11.79
N GLN A 541 -18.78 14.63 12.77
CA GLN A 541 -18.05 15.32 13.83
C GLN A 541 -16.65 14.73 13.95
N ASP A 542 -15.70 15.49 14.51
CA ASP A 542 -14.39 14.98 14.93
C ASP A 542 -14.50 14.15 16.24
N LEU A 543 -13.34 13.76 16.78
CA LEU A 543 -13.22 13.05 18.06
C LEU A 543 -13.58 13.91 19.28
N SER A 544 -13.52 15.23 19.16
CA SER A 544 -13.88 16.23 20.19
C SER A 544 -15.37 16.59 20.17
N GLY A 545 -16.11 16.17 19.15
CA GLY A 545 -17.52 16.49 18.91
C GLY A 545 -17.77 17.79 18.16
N ASN A 546 -16.76 18.42 17.54
CA ASN A 546 -16.99 19.60 16.71
C ASN A 546 -17.57 19.18 15.34
N PRO A 547 -18.58 19.90 14.82
CA PRO A 547 -19.23 19.55 13.56
C PRO A 547 -18.35 19.88 12.36
N ALA A 548 -18.39 19.02 11.34
CA ALA A 548 -17.74 19.23 10.06
C ALA A 548 -18.35 20.42 9.30
N ASN A 549 -17.56 21.01 8.39
CA ASN A 549 -18.04 22.01 7.43
C ASN A 549 -18.80 21.30 6.30
N PRO A 550 -20.15 21.31 6.26
CA PRO A 550 -20.92 20.46 5.36
C PRO A 550 -20.73 20.85 3.90
N GLU A 551 -20.62 19.86 3.02
CA GLU A 551 -20.52 20.06 1.58
C GLU A 551 -21.43 19.14 0.78
N THR A 552 -21.71 19.57 -0.45
CA THR A 552 -22.39 18.78 -1.47
C THR A 552 -21.54 18.87 -2.74
N LEU A 553 -21.09 17.71 -3.20
CA LEU A 553 -20.13 17.53 -4.27
C LEU A 553 -20.83 16.83 -5.42
N ASP A 554 -20.84 17.47 -6.59
CA ASP A 554 -21.45 16.92 -7.79
C ASP A 554 -20.35 16.45 -8.75
N PHE A 555 -20.55 15.29 -9.37
CA PHE A 555 -19.73 14.82 -10.48
C PHE A 555 -20.56 14.04 -11.48
N THR A 556 -20.12 14.06 -12.74
CA THR A 556 -20.75 13.29 -13.82
C THR A 556 -19.75 12.25 -14.29
N MET A 557 -20.16 10.98 -14.30
CA MET A 557 -19.35 9.93 -14.91
C MET A 557 -19.25 10.18 -16.41
N VAL A 558 -18.08 9.93 -17.01
CA VAL A 558 -17.90 10.13 -18.46
C VAL A 558 -18.95 9.33 -19.23
N ASP A 559 -19.58 9.96 -20.21
CA ASP A 559 -20.60 9.32 -21.04
C ASP A 559 -19.95 8.28 -21.97
N ALA A 560 -20.60 7.13 -22.10
CA ALA A 560 -20.16 6.04 -22.95
C ALA A 560 -21.37 5.22 -23.39
N THR A 561 -21.49 4.93 -24.68
CA THR A 561 -22.64 4.15 -25.15
C THR A 561 -22.51 2.69 -24.74
N THR A 562 -23.64 2.02 -24.48
CA THR A 562 -23.67 0.58 -24.20
C THR A 562 -24.22 -0.24 -25.37
N ASN A 563 -24.48 0.41 -26.52
CA ASN A 563 -25.22 -0.18 -27.64
C ASN A 563 -24.36 -1.01 -28.61
N SER A 564 -23.03 -0.89 -28.52
CA SER A 564 -22.08 -1.69 -29.33
C SER A 564 -21.06 -2.39 -28.42
N PRO A 565 -21.50 -3.41 -27.64
CA PRO A 565 -20.63 -4.07 -26.69
C PRO A 565 -19.56 -4.92 -27.41
N ARG A 566 -18.35 -4.96 -26.85
CA ARG A 566 -17.20 -5.75 -27.32
C ARG A 566 -16.63 -6.64 -26.22
N THR A 567 -16.13 -7.82 -26.53
CA THR A 567 -15.52 -8.70 -25.53
C THR A 567 -14.47 -7.97 -24.67
N PRO A 568 -14.44 -8.18 -23.33
CA PRO A 568 -13.37 -7.63 -22.50
C PRO A 568 -12.02 -8.22 -22.90
N TYR A 569 -10.93 -7.51 -22.62
CA TYR A 569 -9.56 -8.00 -22.78
C TYR A 569 -8.73 -7.57 -21.56
N THR A 570 -7.56 -8.17 -21.38
CA THR A 570 -6.62 -7.79 -20.33
C THR A 570 -5.89 -6.51 -20.73
N THR A 571 -6.05 -5.42 -19.97
CA THR A 571 -5.28 -4.17 -20.18
C THR A 571 -3.85 -4.29 -19.66
N THR A 572 -3.65 -5.04 -18.58
CA THR A 572 -2.32 -5.43 -18.09
C THR A 572 -2.38 -6.83 -17.46
N VAL A 573 -1.26 -7.53 -17.52
CA VAL A 573 -1.02 -8.79 -16.82
C VAL A 573 0.34 -8.74 -16.12
N TYR A 574 0.43 -9.31 -14.92
CA TYR A 574 1.67 -9.40 -14.16
C TYR A 574 1.76 -10.76 -13.47
N PRO A 575 2.84 -11.53 -13.66
CA PRO A 575 3.93 -11.31 -14.61
C PRO A 575 3.52 -11.70 -16.04
N GLY A 576 4.27 -11.24 -17.05
CA GLY A 576 4.17 -11.75 -18.43
C GLY A 576 3.58 -10.78 -19.44
N TYR A 577 3.00 -11.34 -20.51
CA TYR A 577 2.56 -10.62 -21.70
C TYR A 577 1.12 -10.98 -22.06
N GLY A 578 0.28 -9.99 -22.35
CA GLY A 578 -1.17 -10.16 -22.50
C GLY A 578 -1.59 -10.75 -23.85
N CYS A 579 -1.23 -12.00 -24.15
CA CYS A 579 -1.73 -12.73 -25.32
C CYS A 579 -1.79 -14.25 -25.06
N ALA A 580 -2.70 -14.94 -25.75
CA ALA A 580 -2.64 -16.40 -25.88
C ALA A 580 -1.48 -16.80 -26.80
N ILE A 581 -0.82 -17.90 -26.47
CA ILE A 581 0.35 -18.41 -27.19
C ILE A 581 -0.07 -19.36 -28.32
N ASP A 582 0.61 -19.30 -29.47
CA ASP A 582 0.42 -20.24 -30.58
C ASP A 582 0.95 -21.63 -30.20
N PRO A 583 0.11 -22.68 -30.22
CA PRO A 583 0.50 -24.03 -29.80
C PRO A 583 1.68 -24.60 -30.61
N GLY A 584 2.75 -24.99 -29.92
CA GLY A 584 3.95 -25.57 -30.50
C GLY A 584 5.08 -24.56 -30.75
N SER A 585 4.86 -23.27 -30.45
CA SER A 585 5.90 -22.23 -30.49
C SER A 585 6.73 -22.16 -29.20
N GLU A 586 6.30 -22.87 -28.14
CA GLU A 586 6.92 -22.81 -26.82
C GLU A 586 8.21 -23.64 -26.72
N ASP A 587 9.19 -23.12 -25.96
CA ASP A 587 10.39 -23.85 -25.53
C ASP A 587 10.76 -23.41 -24.10
N LEU A 588 9.90 -23.82 -23.15
CA LEU A 588 10.02 -23.44 -21.75
C LEU A 588 11.35 -23.91 -21.13
N GLY A 589 11.94 -24.98 -21.64
CA GLY A 589 13.26 -25.46 -21.21
C GLY A 589 14.40 -24.49 -21.53
N ASN A 590 14.23 -23.63 -22.53
CA ASN A 590 15.16 -22.55 -22.88
C ASN A 590 14.62 -21.16 -22.49
N GLY A 591 13.58 -21.10 -21.66
CA GLY A 591 13.00 -19.84 -21.20
C GLY A 591 12.18 -19.09 -22.26
N ILE A 592 11.64 -19.81 -23.25
CA ILE A 592 10.82 -19.24 -24.32
C ILE A 592 9.36 -19.64 -24.10
N GLN A 593 8.51 -18.65 -23.82
CA GLN A 593 7.08 -18.86 -23.63
C GLN A 593 6.36 -19.12 -24.95
N GLY A 594 6.83 -18.58 -26.07
CA GLY A 594 6.28 -18.79 -27.41
C GLY A 594 5.93 -17.49 -28.14
N GLU A 595 5.20 -17.60 -29.24
CA GLU A 595 4.70 -16.45 -30.03
C GLU A 595 3.22 -16.22 -29.73
N CYS A 596 2.73 -14.99 -29.80
CA CYS A 596 1.30 -14.73 -29.71
C CYS A 596 0.55 -15.41 -30.88
N ALA A 597 -0.60 -16.02 -30.60
CA ALA A 597 -1.47 -16.61 -31.61
C ALA A 597 -1.93 -15.54 -32.61
N SER A 598 -1.63 -15.74 -33.90
CA SER A 598 -1.86 -14.76 -34.95
C SER A 598 -2.42 -15.39 -36.23
N ALA A 599 -3.24 -14.63 -36.97
CA ALA A 599 -3.70 -15.06 -38.30
C ALA A 599 -2.54 -15.15 -39.32
N TYR A 600 -1.40 -14.52 -39.01
CA TYR A 600 -0.21 -14.43 -39.85
C TYR A 600 1.01 -15.00 -39.10
N GLN A 601 1.01 -16.32 -38.84
CA GLN A 601 1.99 -16.93 -37.93
C GLN A 601 3.46 -16.74 -38.33
N ASP A 602 3.78 -16.76 -39.63
CA ASP A 602 5.14 -16.47 -40.13
C ASP A 602 5.58 -14.99 -39.87
N GLN A 603 4.69 -14.17 -39.32
CA GLN A 603 4.85 -12.75 -39.00
C GLN A 603 4.22 -12.40 -37.62
N ALA A 604 4.18 -13.34 -36.67
CA ALA A 604 3.59 -13.13 -35.34
C ALA A 604 4.41 -12.20 -34.41
N GLY A 605 5.70 -12.01 -34.71
CA GLY A 605 6.56 -11.05 -34.03
C GLY A 605 7.70 -11.73 -33.26
N ASP A 606 7.99 -11.20 -32.07
CA ASP A 606 9.07 -11.73 -31.21
C ASP A 606 8.64 -12.99 -30.46
N LEU A 607 9.61 -13.85 -30.15
CA LEU A 607 9.46 -14.92 -29.15
C LEU A 607 9.45 -14.31 -27.75
N LEU A 608 8.39 -14.57 -26.99
CA LEU A 608 8.22 -14.04 -25.65
C LEU A 608 9.08 -14.84 -24.64
N PRO A 609 9.81 -14.17 -23.73
CA PRO A 609 10.54 -14.83 -22.67
C PRO A 609 9.60 -15.35 -21.58
N VAL A 610 10.02 -16.37 -20.84
CA VAL A 610 9.41 -16.76 -19.56
C VAL A 610 9.88 -15.76 -18.49
N PRO A 611 9.02 -14.86 -17.96
CA PRO A 611 9.39 -13.90 -16.94
C PRO A 611 9.67 -14.57 -15.59
N THR A 612 10.29 -13.81 -14.69
CA THR A 612 10.45 -14.17 -13.28
C THR A 612 9.33 -13.59 -12.41
N MET A 613 8.98 -14.28 -11.32
CA MET A 613 7.99 -13.85 -10.34
C MET A 613 8.60 -13.85 -8.93
N PRO A 614 8.78 -12.69 -8.27
CA PRO A 614 9.31 -12.63 -6.92
C PRO A 614 8.44 -13.38 -5.91
N ALA A 615 9.08 -14.11 -4.99
CA ALA A 615 8.42 -14.98 -4.01
C ALA A 615 7.37 -14.29 -3.14
N ASN A 616 7.49 -12.97 -2.92
CA ASN A 616 6.60 -12.15 -2.09
C ASN A 616 5.48 -11.44 -2.87
N ARG A 617 5.26 -11.75 -4.16
CA ARG A 617 4.25 -11.05 -4.99
C ARG A 617 3.05 -11.91 -5.38
N ALA A 618 1.93 -11.24 -5.64
CA ALA A 618 0.72 -11.83 -6.23
C ALA A 618 0.69 -11.61 -7.75
N ILE A 619 -0.03 -12.46 -8.47
CA ILE A 619 -0.33 -12.24 -9.89
C ILE A 619 -1.42 -11.17 -9.97
N GLU A 620 -1.27 -10.18 -10.86
CA GLU A 620 -2.25 -9.12 -11.06
C GLU A 620 -2.70 -9.02 -12.51
N VAL A 621 -4.02 -8.93 -12.73
CA VAL A 621 -4.63 -8.76 -14.04
C VAL A 621 -5.64 -7.62 -14.00
N GLN A 622 -5.52 -6.68 -14.93
CA GLN A 622 -6.52 -5.62 -15.12
C GLN A 622 -7.30 -5.85 -16.42
N PHE A 623 -8.60 -5.51 -16.40
CA PHE A 623 -9.51 -5.73 -17.52
C PHE A 623 -10.05 -4.41 -18.08
N SER A 624 -10.38 -4.43 -19.38
CA SER A 624 -10.89 -3.26 -20.08
C SER A 624 -12.35 -2.92 -19.73
N ARG A 625 -13.13 -3.91 -19.28
CA ARG A 625 -14.55 -3.77 -18.92
C ARG A 625 -14.87 -4.40 -17.56
N ASN A 626 -16.07 -4.15 -17.04
CA ASN A 626 -16.54 -4.73 -15.79
C ASN A 626 -16.68 -6.25 -15.92
N MET A 627 -16.12 -6.99 -14.97
CA MET A 627 -16.08 -8.44 -14.98
C MET A 627 -17.16 -9.04 -14.08
N ALA A 628 -17.66 -10.21 -14.46
CA ALA A 628 -18.56 -11.02 -13.65
C ALA A 628 -17.70 -11.87 -12.69
N ALA A 629 -17.64 -11.48 -11.41
CA ALA A 629 -16.78 -12.13 -10.41
C ALA A 629 -17.10 -13.63 -10.23
N ASP A 630 -18.36 -14.02 -10.35
CA ASP A 630 -18.81 -15.41 -10.28
C ASP A 630 -18.33 -16.29 -11.45
N SER A 631 -17.89 -15.67 -12.56
CA SER A 631 -17.26 -16.39 -13.68
C SER A 631 -15.80 -16.75 -13.43
N MET A 632 -15.14 -16.16 -12.41
CA MET A 632 -13.73 -16.38 -12.08
C MET A 632 -13.60 -17.40 -10.94
N VAL A 633 -13.45 -18.67 -11.30
CA VAL A 633 -13.40 -19.79 -10.35
C VAL A 633 -12.02 -20.42 -10.39
N LEU A 634 -11.34 -20.40 -9.25
CA LEU A 634 -10.02 -21.03 -9.10
C LEU A 634 -10.11 -22.56 -9.21
N GLY A 635 -9.27 -23.12 -10.07
CA GLY A 635 -9.05 -24.56 -10.17
C GLY A 635 -8.37 -25.15 -8.94
N SER A 636 -8.92 -26.27 -8.42
CA SER A 636 -8.29 -27.06 -7.34
C SER A 636 -7.47 -28.26 -7.85
N ALA A 637 -7.49 -28.50 -9.16
CA ALA A 637 -6.74 -29.55 -9.83
C ALA A 637 -6.33 -29.08 -11.24
N CYS A 638 -5.28 -29.70 -11.79
CA CYS A 638 -4.78 -29.40 -13.13
C CYS A 638 -5.91 -29.37 -14.18
N GLY A 639 -5.95 -28.31 -14.97
CA GLY A 639 -6.87 -28.16 -16.08
C GLY A 639 -8.34 -27.92 -15.72
N GLN A 640 -8.67 -27.60 -14.47
CA GLN A 640 -10.04 -27.27 -14.03
C GLN A 640 -10.16 -25.81 -13.61
N GLY A 641 -11.34 -25.24 -13.72
CA GLY A 641 -11.61 -23.85 -13.33
C GLY A 641 -11.26 -22.84 -14.41
N SER A 642 -11.94 -21.69 -14.37
CA SER A 642 -11.72 -20.60 -15.33
C SER A 642 -10.48 -19.76 -15.00
N VAL A 643 -10.00 -19.82 -13.75
CA VAL A 643 -8.69 -19.31 -13.33
C VAL A 643 -7.87 -20.50 -12.84
N ARG A 644 -6.69 -20.73 -13.41
CA ARG A 644 -5.80 -21.83 -13.00
C ARG A 644 -4.45 -21.28 -12.60
N VAL A 645 -3.86 -21.85 -11.56
CA VAL A 645 -2.44 -21.66 -11.22
C VAL A 645 -1.84 -23.05 -11.04
N GLU A 646 -0.76 -23.33 -11.76
CA GLU A 646 -0.24 -24.67 -11.93
C GLU A 646 1.29 -24.67 -11.82
N LYS A 647 1.84 -25.66 -11.12
CA LYS A 647 3.27 -26.01 -11.23
C LYS A 647 3.43 -26.89 -12.46
N ILE A 648 4.36 -26.57 -13.34
CA ILE A 648 4.50 -27.23 -14.65
C ILE A 648 5.93 -27.74 -14.88
N ASP A 649 6.08 -28.74 -15.75
CA ASP A 649 7.39 -29.12 -16.27
C ASP A 649 7.79 -28.30 -17.51
N THR A 650 9.03 -28.47 -17.97
CA THR A 650 9.54 -27.79 -19.18
C THR A 650 8.88 -28.24 -20.49
N ALA A 651 8.04 -29.28 -20.46
CA ALA A 651 7.21 -29.70 -21.57
C ALA A 651 5.77 -29.12 -21.48
N GLY A 652 5.50 -28.25 -20.50
CA GLY A 652 4.21 -27.59 -20.31
C GLY A 652 3.14 -28.46 -19.64
N ASN A 653 3.50 -29.66 -19.15
CA ASN A 653 2.56 -30.53 -18.45
C ASN A 653 2.34 -30.02 -17.04
N CYS A 654 1.07 -29.91 -16.63
CA CYS A 654 0.71 -29.63 -15.24
C CYS A 654 1.11 -30.80 -14.33
N GLN A 655 1.88 -30.48 -13.29
CA GLN A 655 2.28 -31.41 -12.24
C GLN A 655 1.25 -31.39 -11.10
N GLU A 656 0.86 -30.19 -10.66
CA GLU A 656 -0.14 -29.95 -9.63
C GLU A 656 -0.74 -28.54 -9.74
N ALA A 657 -1.96 -28.36 -9.21
CA ALA A 657 -2.54 -27.04 -9.03
C ALA A 657 -1.93 -26.38 -7.79
N VAL A 658 -1.66 -25.08 -7.88
CA VAL A 658 -1.14 -24.26 -6.79
C VAL A 658 -2.32 -23.65 -6.02
N PRO A 659 -2.47 -23.93 -4.71
CA PRO A 659 -3.46 -23.26 -3.89
C PRO A 659 -3.24 -21.74 -3.86
N ALA A 660 -4.32 -21.00 -4.03
CA ALA A 660 -4.32 -19.54 -4.04
C ALA A 660 -5.67 -18.98 -3.57
N HIS A 661 -5.70 -17.69 -3.28
CA HIS A 661 -6.91 -16.93 -3.03
C HIS A 661 -7.13 -15.91 -4.14
N LEU A 662 -8.37 -15.77 -4.61
CA LEU A 662 -8.77 -14.78 -5.62
C LEU A 662 -9.41 -13.58 -4.93
N SER A 663 -8.85 -12.39 -5.15
CA SER A 663 -9.51 -11.13 -4.85
C SER A 663 -9.96 -10.50 -6.16
N MET A 664 -11.25 -10.15 -6.25
CA MET A 664 -11.88 -9.67 -7.49
C MET A 664 -12.51 -8.29 -7.26
N ASP A 665 -11.93 -7.28 -7.89
CA ASP A 665 -12.57 -5.97 -8.04
C ASP A 665 -13.27 -5.89 -9.39
N THR A 666 -14.11 -4.87 -9.60
CA THR A 666 -14.90 -4.68 -10.84
C THR A 666 -14.09 -4.88 -12.14
N ARG A 667 -12.82 -4.46 -12.17
CA ARG A 667 -11.93 -4.60 -13.34
C ARG A 667 -10.52 -5.10 -13.00
N LYS A 668 -10.34 -5.75 -11.85
CA LYS A 668 -9.04 -6.28 -11.41
C LYS A 668 -9.20 -7.67 -10.80
N LEU A 669 -8.30 -8.57 -11.12
CA LEU A 669 -8.13 -9.86 -10.46
C LEU A 669 -6.74 -9.90 -9.84
N THR A 670 -6.67 -10.22 -8.55
CA THR A 670 -5.43 -10.51 -7.82
C THR A 670 -5.44 -11.98 -7.42
N ILE A 671 -4.38 -12.72 -7.75
CA ILE A 671 -4.21 -14.12 -7.36
C ILE A 671 -3.04 -14.22 -6.37
N THR A 672 -3.39 -14.38 -5.10
CA THR A 672 -2.41 -14.48 -4.02
C THR A 672 -2.09 -15.95 -3.74
N PRO A 673 -0.85 -16.41 -3.92
CA PRO A 673 -0.51 -17.80 -3.66
C PRO A 673 -0.58 -18.11 -2.16
N GLN A 674 -0.90 -19.36 -1.80
CA GLN A 674 -0.91 -19.75 -0.39
C GLN A 674 0.51 -19.84 0.21
N GLN A 675 1.51 -20.12 -0.62
CA GLN A 675 2.92 -20.24 -0.25
C GLN A 675 3.76 -19.32 -1.15
N PRO A 676 4.93 -18.85 -0.70
CA PRO A 676 5.85 -18.12 -1.56
C PRO A 676 6.23 -18.92 -2.81
N TRP A 677 6.41 -18.25 -3.94
CA TRP A 677 6.86 -18.92 -5.17
C TRP A 677 8.27 -19.51 -4.96
N GLU A 678 8.46 -20.78 -5.32
CA GLU A 678 9.76 -21.44 -5.16
C GLU A 678 10.76 -20.95 -6.22
N GLU A 679 11.96 -20.53 -5.78
CA GLU A 679 13.00 -20.05 -6.69
C GLU A 679 13.40 -21.11 -7.73
N GLY A 680 13.41 -20.73 -9.01
CA GLY A 680 13.78 -21.61 -10.12
C GLY A 680 12.71 -22.63 -10.53
N VAL A 681 11.55 -22.65 -9.86
CA VAL A 681 10.43 -23.52 -10.23
C VAL A 681 9.57 -22.85 -11.29
N LEU A 682 9.16 -23.64 -12.29
CA LEU A 682 8.31 -23.20 -13.38
C LEU A 682 6.83 -23.35 -13.01
N TYR A 683 6.10 -22.26 -13.14
CA TYR A 683 4.67 -22.16 -12.92
C TYR A 683 3.97 -21.63 -14.16
N ARG A 684 2.65 -21.77 -14.20
CA ARG A 684 1.77 -21.15 -15.18
C ARG A 684 0.49 -20.70 -14.51
N TYR A 685 0.00 -19.52 -14.88
CA TYR A 685 -1.39 -19.16 -14.65
C TYR A 685 -2.17 -19.13 -15.97
N VAL A 686 -3.44 -19.50 -15.90
CA VAL A 686 -4.31 -19.55 -17.08
C VAL A 686 -5.60 -18.79 -16.82
N LEU A 687 -5.89 -17.85 -17.72
CA LEU A 687 -7.17 -17.16 -17.82
C LEU A 687 -7.98 -17.83 -18.93
N ALA A 688 -9.02 -18.57 -18.54
CA ALA A 688 -9.78 -19.38 -19.47
C ALA A 688 -10.68 -18.53 -20.36
N SER A 689 -10.71 -18.89 -21.63
CA SER A 689 -11.52 -18.25 -22.68
C SER A 689 -12.11 -19.32 -23.60
N HIS A 690 -12.88 -18.88 -24.60
CA HIS A 690 -13.22 -19.73 -25.75
C HIS A 690 -13.55 -18.90 -26.99
N GLU A 691 -13.42 -19.56 -28.13
CA GLU A 691 -13.61 -18.98 -29.47
C GLU A 691 -15.08 -18.92 -29.93
N GLN A 692 -16.03 -18.82 -29.00
CA GLN A 692 -17.47 -18.73 -29.32
C GLN A 692 -18.09 -17.53 -28.61
N ALA A 693 -19.30 -17.15 -28.99
CA ALA A 693 -20.07 -16.14 -28.28
C ALA A 693 -20.74 -16.71 -27.01
N GLY A 694 -20.96 -15.85 -26.01
CA GLY A 694 -21.57 -16.18 -24.71
C GLY A 694 -20.58 -16.80 -23.72
N CYS A 695 -21.05 -17.18 -22.53
CA CYS A 695 -20.21 -17.59 -21.40
C CYS A 695 -20.45 -19.01 -20.88
N ALA A 696 -20.80 -19.95 -21.75
CA ALA A 696 -21.08 -21.31 -21.33
C ALA A 696 -19.79 -22.09 -21.01
N GLY A 697 -19.62 -22.52 -19.75
CA GLY A 697 -18.53 -23.42 -19.33
C GLY A 697 -17.58 -22.77 -18.33
N GLU A 698 -16.32 -23.21 -18.33
CA GLU A 698 -15.24 -22.63 -17.51
C GLU A 698 -14.61 -21.45 -18.25
N VAL A 699 -15.30 -20.30 -18.23
CA VAL A 699 -14.96 -19.12 -19.03
C VAL A 699 -14.99 -17.88 -18.15
N ILE A 700 -13.98 -17.02 -18.28
CA ILE A 700 -13.99 -15.70 -17.65
C ILE A 700 -14.84 -14.72 -18.48
N CYS A 701 -15.74 -14.00 -17.83
CA CYS A 701 -16.75 -13.20 -18.50
C CYS A 701 -16.90 -11.78 -17.96
N SER A 702 -17.36 -10.88 -18.83
CA SER A 702 -17.87 -9.57 -18.42
C SER A 702 -19.26 -9.66 -17.78
N GLN A 703 -19.69 -8.58 -17.13
CA GLN A 703 -21.07 -8.42 -16.66
C GLN A 703 -22.11 -8.43 -17.80
N ASP A 704 -21.67 -8.26 -19.05
CA ASP A 704 -22.51 -8.28 -20.25
C ASP A 704 -22.58 -9.68 -20.91
N ASP A 705 -22.18 -10.74 -20.21
CA ASP A 705 -22.16 -12.14 -20.71
C ASP A 705 -21.24 -12.32 -21.94
N MET A 706 -20.13 -11.58 -22.00
CA MET A 706 -19.14 -11.68 -23.07
C MET A 706 -17.85 -12.37 -22.58
N PRO A 707 -17.31 -13.34 -23.32
CA PRO A 707 -16.09 -14.04 -22.95
C PRO A 707 -14.85 -13.15 -23.05
N LEU A 708 -13.85 -13.42 -22.22
CA LEU A 708 -12.54 -12.74 -22.27
C LEU A 708 -11.85 -12.96 -23.62
N GLN A 709 -11.49 -11.90 -24.33
CA GLN A 709 -10.65 -11.97 -25.52
C GLN A 709 -9.16 -12.02 -25.14
N THR A 710 -8.45 -13.00 -25.71
CA THR A 710 -7.07 -13.35 -25.38
C THR A 710 -6.14 -13.38 -26.61
N ALA A 711 -6.68 -13.41 -27.83
CA ALA A 711 -5.96 -13.58 -29.09
C ALA A 711 -6.45 -12.61 -30.16
N GLN A 712 -6.37 -11.31 -29.87
CA GLN A 712 -6.83 -10.23 -30.77
C GLN A 712 -6.14 -10.25 -32.15
N LEU A 713 -4.93 -10.81 -32.26
CA LEU A 713 -4.20 -10.94 -33.52
C LEU A 713 -4.80 -11.97 -34.51
N LEU A 714 -5.77 -12.77 -34.08
CA LEU A 714 -6.54 -13.66 -34.95
C LEU A 714 -7.64 -12.93 -35.76
N GLY A 715 -7.89 -11.66 -35.47
CA GLY A 715 -9.01 -10.90 -36.05
C GLY A 715 -10.38 -11.46 -35.69
N PRO A 716 -10.70 -11.65 -34.40
CA PRO A 716 -11.93 -12.28 -33.95
C PRO A 716 -13.16 -11.37 -34.17
N ASP A 717 -14.34 -12.00 -34.28
CA ASP A 717 -15.61 -11.25 -34.22
C ASP A 717 -15.76 -10.59 -32.83
N ALA A 718 -16.44 -9.44 -32.77
CA ALA A 718 -16.53 -8.60 -31.57
C ALA A 718 -17.18 -9.27 -30.33
N ASP A 719 -17.88 -10.39 -30.51
CA ASP A 719 -18.58 -11.15 -29.46
C ASP A 719 -17.89 -12.48 -29.10
N LYS A 720 -16.74 -12.79 -29.68
CA LYS A 720 -15.99 -14.03 -29.44
C LYS A 720 -14.74 -13.77 -28.61
N GLY A 721 -14.43 -14.71 -27.71
CA GLY A 721 -13.15 -14.75 -27.00
C GLY A 721 -12.04 -15.34 -27.87
N GLY A 722 -11.07 -16.00 -27.24
CA GLY A 722 -9.96 -16.68 -27.90
C GLY A 722 -9.60 -18.00 -27.22
N PRO A 723 -8.45 -18.59 -27.55
CA PRO A 723 -7.85 -19.68 -26.77
C PRO A 723 -7.54 -19.25 -25.33
N ASP A 724 -7.28 -20.21 -24.45
CA ASP A 724 -6.84 -19.89 -23.09
C ASP A 724 -5.56 -19.04 -23.08
N MET A 725 -5.54 -17.96 -22.28
CA MET A 725 -4.32 -17.17 -22.06
C MET A 725 -3.49 -17.87 -20.97
N ALA A 726 -2.50 -18.64 -21.40
CA ALA A 726 -1.59 -19.41 -20.56
C ALA A 726 -0.24 -18.70 -20.44
N ILE A 727 0.07 -18.15 -19.26
CA ILE A 727 1.30 -17.40 -19.02
C ILE A 727 2.19 -18.19 -18.06
N ALA A 728 3.35 -18.62 -18.57
CA ALA A 728 4.36 -19.31 -17.77
C ALA A 728 5.29 -18.29 -17.10
N PHE A 729 5.80 -18.63 -15.92
CA PHE A 729 6.79 -17.81 -15.21
C PHE A 729 7.64 -18.68 -14.30
N THR A 730 8.83 -18.20 -13.94
CA THR A 730 9.72 -18.89 -12.99
C THR A 730 9.72 -18.15 -11.66
N GLY A 731 9.58 -18.86 -10.54
CA GLY A 731 9.73 -18.25 -9.22
C GLY A 731 11.13 -17.66 -9.01
N ALA A 732 11.22 -16.54 -8.32
CA ALA A 732 12.45 -15.82 -8.02
C ALA A 732 12.48 -15.40 -6.55
N ALA A 733 13.65 -14.99 -6.06
CA ALA A 733 13.79 -14.41 -4.73
C ALA A 733 12.84 -13.23 -4.51
N ALA A 734 12.48 -12.98 -3.24
CA ALA A 734 11.70 -11.81 -2.87
C ALA A 734 12.40 -10.51 -3.29
N THR A 735 11.62 -9.48 -3.58
CA THR A 735 12.12 -8.15 -3.97
C THR A 735 11.49 -7.05 -3.12
N ASP A 736 12.23 -5.97 -2.94
CA ASP A 736 11.80 -4.69 -2.35
C ASP A 736 11.37 -3.66 -3.42
N ASN A 737 11.39 -4.03 -4.71
CA ASN A 737 10.89 -3.16 -5.77
C ASN A 737 9.38 -2.89 -5.57
N VAL A 738 8.94 -1.69 -5.91
CA VAL A 738 7.54 -1.28 -5.73
C VAL A 738 6.78 -1.42 -7.04
N LEU A 739 5.82 -2.34 -7.08
CA LEU A 739 4.97 -2.59 -8.24
C LEU A 739 3.88 -1.52 -8.33
N LEU A 740 3.84 -0.83 -9.46
CA LEU A 740 2.88 0.21 -9.82
C LEU A 740 2.08 -0.20 -11.07
N PRO A 741 0.87 -0.73 -10.89
CA PRO A 741 -0.07 -0.92 -11.98
C PRO A 741 -0.70 0.44 -12.38
N LEU A 742 -0.42 0.90 -13.59
CA LEU A 742 -0.88 2.19 -14.11
C LEU A 742 -1.92 2.02 -15.23
N ARG A 743 -2.90 2.91 -15.25
CA ARG A 743 -4.07 2.89 -16.14
C ARG A 743 -3.97 4.02 -17.16
N ASN A 744 -4.35 3.77 -18.40
CA ASN A 744 -4.39 4.81 -19.43
C ASN A 744 -5.63 5.71 -19.27
N LEU A 745 -5.52 6.79 -18.48
CA LEU A 745 -6.62 7.70 -18.16
C LEU A 745 -6.17 9.18 -18.21
N PRO A 746 -7.02 10.12 -18.69
CA PRO A 746 -8.38 9.91 -19.20
C PRO A 746 -8.36 9.30 -20.60
N LYS A 747 -9.43 8.60 -21.01
CA LYS A 747 -9.50 7.93 -22.31
C LYS A 747 -10.73 8.37 -23.09
N ALA A 748 -10.60 8.45 -24.41
CA ALA A 748 -11.69 8.82 -25.29
C ALA A 748 -12.67 7.65 -25.52
N ASP A 749 -12.15 6.44 -25.77
CA ASP A 749 -12.92 5.18 -25.80
C ASP A 749 -13.11 4.67 -24.36
N VAL A 750 -14.18 5.14 -23.73
CA VAL A 750 -14.50 4.94 -22.32
C VAL A 750 -15.04 3.53 -22.07
N ASN A 751 -15.85 3.01 -22.99
CA ASN A 751 -16.43 1.66 -22.89
C ASN A 751 -15.48 0.54 -23.38
N ALA A 752 -14.33 0.89 -23.97
CA ALA A 752 -13.33 -0.02 -24.52
C ALA A 752 -13.86 -0.90 -25.66
N ASN A 753 -14.72 -0.36 -26.53
CA ASN A 753 -15.30 -1.09 -27.66
C ASN A 753 -14.52 -0.94 -28.97
N PHE A 754 -13.40 -0.21 -28.95
CA PHE A 754 -12.54 0.14 -30.09
C PHE A 754 -13.21 1.05 -31.14
N LEU A 755 -14.31 1.68 -30.77
CA LEU A 755 -14.97 2.72 -31.55
C LEU A 755 -14.89 4.02 -30.76
N LEU A 756 -15.06 5.13 -31.46
CA LEU A 756 -15.26 6.42 -30.83
C LEU A 756 -16.71 6.82 -31.06
N ASP A 757 -17.52 6.66 -30.03
CA ASP A 757 -18.95 6.90 -30.10
C ASP A 757 -19.29 8.39 -30.14
N ASP A 758 -20.49 8.75 -30.62
CA ASP A 758 -20.93 10.15 -30.71
C ASP A 758 -21.03 10.87 -29.34
N SER A 759 -21.20 10.10 -28.25
CA SER A 759 -21.19 10.62 -26.88
C SER A 759 -19.78 10.86 -26.34
N GLU A 760 -18.78 10.24 -26.94
CA GLU A 760 -17.39 10.32 -26.49
C GLU A 760 -16.67 11.53 -27.08
N THR A 761 -15.61 11.99 -26.40
CA THR A 761 -14.96 13.23 -26.78
C THR A 761 -13.88 13.02 -27.85
N LYS A 762 -14.13 13.56 -29.04
CA LYS A 762 -13.14 13.66 -30.13
C LYS A 762 -12.11 14.76 -29.89
N ALA A 763 -11.07 14.78 -30.72
CA ALA A 763 -10.07 15.84 -30.74
C ALA A 763 -10.75 17.19 -31.03
N ARG A 764 -10.39 18.20 -30.23
CA ARG A 764 -10.97 19.53 -30.32
C ARG A 764 -9.94 20.53 -30.80
N GLU A 765 -10.45 21.61 -31.38
CA GLU A 765 -9.64 22.73 -31.82
C GLU A 765 -9.22 23.58 -30.61
N GLU A 766 -7.93 23.78 -30.40
CA GLU A 766 -7.40 24.46 -29.21
C GLU A 766 -6.39 25.56 -29.57
N PRO A 767 -6.69 26.84 -29.24
CA PRO A 767 -7.98 27.34 -28.77
C PRO A 767 -9.04 27.28 -29.90
N PRO A 768 -10.35 27.35 -29.58
CA PRO A 768 -11.40 27.34 -30.59
C PRO A 768 -11.22 28.42 -31.67
N GLY A 769 -11.33 28.03 -32.95
CA GLY A 769 -11.12 28.87 -34.13
C GLY A 769 -9.65 29.03 -34.61
N SER A 770 -8.69 28.31 -34.01
CA SER A 770 -7.25 28.41 -34.34
C SER A 770 -6.80 27.62 -35.58
N GLY A 771 -7.57 26.61 -35.99
CA GLY A 771 -7.22 25.56 -36.94
C GLY A 771 -6.29 24.49 -36.36
N GLN A 772 -5.92 24.57 -35.08
CA GLN A 772 -4.97 23.67 -34.44
C GLN A 772 -5.69 22.62 -33.60
N TYR A 773 -5.29 21.36 -33.79
CA TYR A 773 -5.80 20.21 -33.07
C TYR A 773 -4.62 19.52 -32.40
N PRO A 774 -4.35 19.80 -31.11
CA PRO A 774 -3.35 19.08 -30.35
C PRO A 774 -3.74 17.61 -30.22
N THR A 775 -2.75 16.74 -30.04
CA THR A 775 -2.99 15.32 -29.79
C THR A 775 -3.69 15.17 -28.45
N PRO A 776 -4.93 14.62 -28.40
CA PRO A 776 -5.61 14.36 -27.14
C PRO A 776 -4.80 13.41 -26.25
N THR A 777 -5.07 13.42 -24.94
CA THR A 777 -4.53 12.41 -24.04
C THR A 777 -4.91 11.02 -24.53
N ASN A 778 -3.98 10.08 -24.45
CA ASN A 778 -4.18 8.70 -24.87
C ASN A 778 -4.62 8.59 -26.33
N ALA A 779 -3.93 9.34 -27.20
CA ALA A 779 -4.18 9.35 -28.64
C ALA A 779 -2.87 9.38 -29.43
N ALA A 780 -2.94 8.92 -30.68
CA ALA A 780 -1.88 9.06 -31.67
C ALA A 780 -2.43 9.75 -32.93
N LYS A 781 -1.72 10.77 -33.41
CA LYS A 781 -2.02 11.52 -34.63
C LYS A 781 -1.40 10.82 -35.83
N LEU A 782 -2.16 10.71 -36.91
CA LEU A 782 -1.72 10.14 -38.18
C LEU A 782 -1.76 11.20 -39.29
N ALA A 783 -0.72 11.21 -40.12
CA ALA A 783 -0.61 12.07 -41.29
C ALA A 783 -0.21 11.24 -42.52
N VAL A 784 -0.81 11.55 -43.68
CA VAL A 784 -0.36 11.03 -44.97
C VAL A 784 0.76 11.93 -45.49
N LEU A 785 1.92 11.36 -45.79
CA LEU A 785 3.06 12.05 -46.38
C LEU A 785 3.09 11.92 -47.90
N ASP A 786 2.96 10.70 -48.42
CA ASP A 786 3.03 10.41 -49.84
C ASP A 786 2.25 9.14 -50.20
N THR A 787 2.02 8.93 -51.51
CA THR A 787 1.44 7.70 -52.05
C THR A 787 2.23 7.23 -53.27
N GLY A 788 2.24 5.92 -53.52
CA GLY A 788 3.02 5.33 -54.60
C GLY A 788 2.33 4.21 -55.37
N GLY A 789 2.83 3.98 -56.58
CA GLY A 789 2.37 2.91 -57.46
C GLY A 789 0.97 3.15 -58.03
N ILE A 790 0.04 2.25 -57.75
CA ILE A 790 -1.37 2.35 -58.16
C ILE A 790 -2.24 3.10 -57.12
N ALA A 791 -1.68 3.46 -55.95
CA ALA A 791 -2.27 4.42 -55.04
C ALA A 791 -1.83 5.83 -55.46
N THR A 792 -2.79 6.72 -55.73
CA THR A 792 -2.49 8.07 -56.27
C THR A 792 -2.80 9.20 -55.32
N GLU A 793 -3.71 8.98 -54.37
CA GLU A 793 -4.11 9.97 -53.35
C GLU A 793 -4.59 9.20 -52.10
N ALA A 794 -4.37 9.75 -50.90
CA ALA A 794 -4.89 9.21 -49.66
C ALA A 794 -5.20 10.31 -48.63
N ASN A 795 -6.15 10.07 -47.75
CA ASN A 795 -6.51 10.94 -46.63
C ASN A 795 -7.01 10.10 -45.44
N ILE A 796 -6.94 10.66 -44.24
CA ILE A 796 -7.36 10.00 -42.99
C ILE A 796 -8.58 10.73 -42.44
N GLY A 797 -9.56 9.97 -41.96
CA GLY A 797 -10.77 10.45 -41.28
C GLY A 797 -11.90 10.94 -42.19
N CYS A 798 -11.59 11.32 -43.43
CA CYS A 798 -12.58 11.78 -44.41
C CYS A 798 -12.10 11.58 -45.85
N ASN A 799 -12.98 11.84 -46.82
CA ASN A 799 -12.67 11.66 -48.23
C ASN A 799 -11.46 12.48 -48.66
N ILE A 800 -10.81 12.05 -49.74
CA ILE A 800 -9.58 12.65 -50.27
C ILE A 800 -9.73 14.15 -50.66
N ASN A 801 -10.95 14.60 -50.95
CA ASN A 801 -11.24 15.99 -51.30
C ASN A 801 -11.72 16.86 -50.12
N GLU A 802 -11.72 16.32 -48.90
CA GLU A 802 -12.23 16.96 -47.68
C GLU A 802 -11.10 17.26 -46.69
N THR A 803 -11.36 18.10 -45.69
CA THR A 803 -10.40 18.43 -44.64
C THR A 803 -11.05 18.23 -43.28
N CYS A 804 -10.56 17.23 -42.55
CA CYS A 804 -11.10 16.76 -41.27
C CYS A 804 -9.96 16.65 -40.23
N PRO A 805 -9.38 17.77 -39.77
CA PRO A 805 -8.23 17.73 -38.87
C PRO A 805 -8.57 17.07 -37.52
N ALA A 806 -9.84 17.09 -37.11
CA ALA A 806 -10.34 16.42 -35.91
C ALA A 806 -10.37 14.89 -36.00
N ASP A 807 -10.42 14.33 -37.21
CA ASP A 807 -10.58 12.89 -37.44
C ASP A 807 -9.26 12.20 -37.83
N LYS A 808 -8.12 12.87 -37.57
CA LYS A 808 -6.75 12.37 -37.87
C LYS A 808 -6.10 11.62 -36.70
N PHE A 809 -6.89 11.14 -35.75
CA PHE A 809 -6.40 10.55 -34.52
C PHE A 809 -6.98 9.15 -34.33
N THR A 810 -6.16 8.28 -33.77
CA THR A 810 -6.58 7.01 -33.18
C THR A 810 -6.40 7.10 -31.66
N TYR A 811 -7.31 6.51 -30.89
CA TYR A 811 -7.34 6.64 -29.43
C TYR A 811 -6.89 5.33 -28.79
N LEU A 812 -5.98 5.40 -27.83
CA LEU A 812 -5.33 4.24 -27.21
C LEU A 812 -6.01 3.85 -25.90
N ASN A 813 -6.12 2.54 -25.69
CA ASN A 813 -6.68 1.92 -24.51
C ASN A 813 -5.75 0.79 -24.02
N GLY A 814 -5.55 0.71 -22.71
CA GLY A 814 -4.61 -0.23 -22.11
C GLY A 814 -4.13 0.24 -20.72
N GLY A 815 -2.94 -0.21 -20.35
CA GLY A 815 -2.24 0.18 -19.14
C GLY A 815 -0.79 -0.29 -19.19
N ILE A 816 -0.05 -0.04 -18.12
CA ILE A 816 1.34 -0.50 -17.98
C ILE A 816 1.59 -0.90 -16.53
N ASN A 817 2.32 -2.00 -16.33
CA ASN A 817 2.85 -2.34 -15.03
C ASN A 817 4.30 -1.86 -14.97
N ALA A 818 4.68 -1.23 -13.87
CA ALA A 818 6.03 -0.73 -13.65
C ALA A 818 6.55 -1.15 -12.28
N ASP A 819 7.86 -1.36 -12.16
CA ASP A 819 8.54 -1.48 -10.87
C ASP A 819 9.44 -0.27 -10.66
N ILE A 820 9.29 0.41 -9.52
CA ILE A 820 10.30 1.37 -9.05
C ILE A 820 11.45 0.57 -8.44
N VAL A 821 12.61 0.61 -9.09
CA VAL A 821 13.80 -0.19 -8.72
C VAL A 821 14.69 0.56 -7.72
N GLY A 822 14.74 1.89 -7.80
CA GLY A 822 15.52 2.75 -6.90
C GLY A 822 16.53 3.64 -7.63
N TRP A 823 17.36 4.34 -6.85
CA TRP A 823 18.35 5.28 -7.38
C TRP A 823 19.48 4.59 -8.13
N ASN A 824 19.77 5.08 -9.34
CA ASN A 824 20.91 4.67 -10.15
C ASN A 824 21.96 5.80 -10.19
N GLU A 825 23.12 5.55 -9.59
CA GLU A 825 24.16 6.57 -9.42
C GLU A 825 24.85 6.95 -10.74
N ALA A 826 24.95 6.03 -11.70
CA ALA A 826 25.55 6.32 -13.00
C ALA A 826 24.64 7.23 -13.85
N GLU A 827 23.33 7.00 -13.78
CA GLU A 827 22.34 7.77 -14.50
C GLU A 827 21.91 9.03 -13.77
N GLN A 828 22.10 9.13 -12.45
CA GLN A 828 21.57 10.21 -11.61
C GLN A 828 20.04 10.32 -11.76
N ALA A 829 19.36 9.18 -11.65
CA ALA A 829 17.92 9.03 -11.84
C ALA A 829 17.38 7.85 -11.04
N VAL A 830 16.06 7.84 -10.83
CA VAL A 830 15.37 6.66 -10.31
C VAL A 830 15.05 5.73 -11.47
N GLU A 831 15.52 4.50 -11.39
CA GLU A 831 15.30 3.45 -12.39
C GLU A 831 13.90 2.86 -12.24
N VAL A 832 13.22 2.72 -13.38
CA VAL A 832 11.90 2.13 -13.48
C VAL A 832 11.95 0.97 -14.47
N THR A 833 11.57 -0.23 -14.03
CA THR A 833 11.36 -1.35 -14.94
C THR A 833 9.93 -1.28 -15.47
N LEU A 834 9.77 -1.35 -16.79
CA LEU A 834 8.47 -1.37 -17.46
C LEU A 834 8.20 -2.76 -18.02
N TYR A 835 7.08 -3.36 -17.60
CA TYR A 835 6.62 -4.61 -18.20
C TYR A 835 5.94 -4.31 -19.54
N PRO A 836 6.35 -4.94 -20.65
CA PRO A 836 5.89 -4.58 -22.00
C PRO A 836 4.36 -4.50 -22.13
N PRO A 837 3.78 -3.30 -22.38
CA PRO A 837 2.34 -3.16 -22.54
C PRO A 837 1.85 -3.64 -23.91
N VAL A 838 0.57 -4.02 -23.96
CA VAL A 838 -0.20 -4.19 -25.20
C VAL A 838 -1.30 -3.15 -25.19
N LEU A 839 -1.27 -2.22 -26.15
CA LEU A 839 -2.24 -1.16 -26.30
C LEU A 839 -3.15 -1.45 -27.50
N MET A 840 -4.44 -1.26 -27.30
CA MET A 840 -5.45 -1.35 -28.35
C MET A 840 -5.83 0.05 -28.80
N THR A 841 -6.19 0.21 -30.07
CA THR A 841 -6.66 1.50 -30.58
C THR A 841 -8.10 1.46 -31.04
N THR A 842 -8.72 2.63 -31.16
CA THR A 842 -9.97 2.78 -31.91
C THR A 842 -9.72 2.61 -33.41
N ASN A 843 -10.76 2.21 -34.15
CA ASN A 843 -10.76 2.27 -35.61
C ASN A 843 -10.45 3.68 -36.13
N THR A 844 -9.75 3.76 -37.26
CA THR A 844 -9.54 5.00 -38.02
C THR A 844 -9.81 4.74 -39.50
N ASP A 845 -10.61 5.60 -40.12
CA ASP A 845 -10.91 5.48 -41.55
C ASP A 845 -9.78 6.04 -42.42
N VAL A 846 -9.29 5.23 -43.37
CA VAL A 846 -8.32 5.66 -44.39
C VAL A 846 -8.95 5.62 -45.77
N TYR A 847 -9.04 6.77 -46.43
CA TYR A 847 -9.57 6.89 -47.78
C TYR A 847 -8.44 6.97 -48.78
N ALA A 848 -8.34 6.02 -49.72
CA ALA A 848 -7.24 5.99 -50.70
C ALA A 848 -7.72 5.67 -52.11
N GLN A 849 -7.22 6.41 -53.11
CA GLN A 849 -7.51 6.14 -54.53
C GLN A 849 -6.57 5.05 -55.06
N ILE A 850 -7.05 3.82 -55.17
CA ILE A 850 -6.27 2.65 -55.59
C ILE A 850 -6.82 2.06 -56.88
N ALA A 851 -5.97 1.84 -57.89
CA ALA A 851 -6.33 1.20 -59.17
C ALA A 851 -7.53 1.85 -59.90
N GLY A 852 -7.72 3.16 -59.72
CA GLY A 852 -8.84 3.90 -60.31
C GLY A 852 -10.18 3.79 -59.57
N LEU A 853 -10.24 3.10 -58.43
CA LEU A 853 -11.36 3.18 -57.49
C LEU A 853 -11.39 4.58 -56.86
N VAL A 854 -12.51 5.27 -56.95
CA VAL A 854 -12.63 6.64 -56.41
C VAL A 854 -12.91 6.56 -54.91
N SER A 855 -11.90 6.85 -54.10
CA SER A 855 -11.97 7.02 -52.64
C SER A 855 -12.68 5.90 -51.86
N PRO A 856 -12.36 4.60 -52.06
CA PRO A 856 -12.80 3.57 -51.12
C PRO A 856 -12.34 3.90 -49.70
N ASN A 857 -13.24 3.77 -48.73
CA ASN A 857 -12.88 3.74 -47.31
C ASN A 857 -12.21 2.40 -47.00
N VAL A 858 -11.10 2.44 -46.27
CA VAL A 858 -10.38 1.30 -45.71
C VAL A 858 -10.24 1.58 -44.22
N PRO A 859 -11.21 1.14 -43.40
CA PRO A 859 -11.08 1.19 -41.96
C PRO A 859 -9.81 0.43 -41.55
N THR A 860 -9.01 1.01 -40.66
CA THR A 860 -7.88 0.27 -40.06
C THR A 860 -8.35 -0.84 -39.14
N GLU A 861 -9.62 -0.76 -38.69
CA GLU A 861 -10.12 -1.54 -37.57
C GLU A 861 -9.28 -1.25 -36.29
N PRO A 862 -9.55 -1.85 -35.11
CA PRO A 862 -8.62 -1.77 -33.99
C PRO A 862 -7.19 -2.19 -34.37
N LEU A 863 -6.23 -1.30 -34.13
CA LEU A 863 -4.82 -1.65 -34.20
C LEU A 863 -4.37 -2.19 -32.84
N VAL A 864 -3.43 -3.13 -32.89
CA VAL A 864 -2.75 -3.65 -31.69
C VAL A 864 -1.31 -3.15 -31.72
N MET A 865 -0.94 -2.38 -30.70
CA MET A 865 0.43 -1.90 -30.48
C MET A 865 1.05 -2.72 -29.35
N ARG A 866 2.09 -3.48 -29.68
CA ARG A 866 2.76 -4.44 -28.81
C ARG A 866 4.15 -3.94 -28.48
N ALA A 867 4.38 -3.49 -27.25
CA ALA A 867 5.73 -3.17 -26.83
C ALA A 867 6.58 -4.43 -26.79
N ARG A 868 7.84 -4.30 -27.20
CA ARG A 868 8.78 -5.41 -27.31
C ARG A 868 9.64 -5.46 -26.06
N TYR A 869 10.06 -6.65 -25.66
CA TYR A 869 11.13 -6.78 -24.67
C TYR A 869 12.41 -6.11 -25.19
N ALA A 870 13.23 -5.62 -24.26
CA ALA A 870 14.54 -5.06 -24.56
C ALA A 870 15.55 -6.17 -24.91
N ASP A 871 16.53 -5.83 -25.75
CA ASP A 871 17.61 -6.72 -26.17
C ASP A 871 18.55 -7.04 -24.98
N ASP A 872 18.91 -8.30 -24.83
CA ASP A 872 19.84 -8.80 -23.80
C ASP A 872 21.32 -8.50 -24.09
N GLY A 873 21.61 -7.74 -25.15
CA GLY A 873 22.94 -7.44 -25.67
C GLY A 873 23.49 -8.51 -26.61
N SER A 874 22.77 -9.61 -26.81
CA SER A 874 23.11 -10.73 -27.70
C SER A 874 22.19 -10.83 -28.91
N GLY A 875 21.25 -9.89 -29.09
CA GLY A 875 20.27 -9.93 -30.17
C GLY A 875 18.94 -10.57 -29.80
N ASN A 876 18.76 -11.03 -28.55
CA ASN A 876 17.49 -11.63 -28.09
C ASN A 876 16.72 -10.64 -27.22
N ARG A 877 15.43 -10.50 -27.46
CA ARG A 877 14.55 -9.62 -26.70
C ARG A 877 13.98 -10.34 -25.48
N THR A 878 14.72 -10.35 -24.38
CA THR A 878 14.33 -11.09 -23.15
C THR A 878 14.27 -10.22 -21.90
N GLN A 879 14.73 -8.97 -21.96
CA GLN A 879 14.79 -8.09 -20.80
C GLN A 879 13.55 -7.19 -20.74
N PRO A 880 13.03 -6.85 -19.55
CA PRO A 880 11.99 -5.84 -19.46
C PRO A 880 12.52 -4.49 -19.95
N LEU A 881 11.59 -3.56 -20.23
CA LEU A 881 11.92 -2.22 -20.69
C LEU A 881 12.41 -1.37 -19.51
N THR A 882 13.17 -0.31 -19.80
CA THR A 882 13.70 0.61 -18.77
C THR A 882 13.17 2.02 -19.01
N GLY A 883 12.80 2.70 -17.93
CA GLY A 883 12.52 4.13 -17.88
C GLY A 883 13.27 4.79 -16.73
N TRP A 884 13.31 6.12 -16.76
CA TRP A 884 14.07 6.93 -15.81
C TRP A 884 13.21 8.08 -15.31
N ILE A 885 13.07 8.20 -13.98
CA ILE A 885 12.52 9.41 -13.37
C ILE A 885 13.69 10.34 -13.02
N ARG A 886 13.60 11.58 -13.47
CA ARG A 886 14.60 12.64 -13.30
C ARG A 886 13.93 13.89 -12.77
N TYR A 887 14.69 14.77 -12.14
CA TYR A 887 14.20 16.09 -11.74
C TYR A 887 14.75 17.15 -12.71
N ASP A 888 13.85 17.87 -13.37
CA ASP A 888 14.18 19.03 -14.20
C ASP A 888 14.21 20.28 -13.34
N ALA A 889 15.41 20.75 -12.99
CA ALA A 889 15.60 21.94 -12.18
C ALA A 889 15.21 23.26 -12.89
N ALA A 890 15.03 23.27 -14.22
CA ALA A 890 14.59 24.47 -14.94
C ALA A 890 13.08 24.67 -14.84
N GLU A 891 12.33 23.57 -14.87
CA GLU A 891 10.86 23.56 -14.78
C GLU A 891 10.35 23.26 -13.36
N ASP A 892 11.25 22.90 -12.42
CA ASP A 892 10.94 22.51 -11.04
C ASP A 892 9.93 21.34 -10.99
N GLN A 893 10.20 20.30 -11.80
CA GLN A 893 9.27 19.20 -12.03
C GLN A 893 9.99 17.86 -12.23
N LEU A 894 9.34 16.78 -11.79
CA LEU A 894 9.78 15.41 -12.11
C LEU A 894 9.41 15.06 -13.54
N MET A 895 10.33 14.43 -14.26
CA MET A 895 10.18 13.99 -15.64
C MET A 895 10.40 12.49 -15.72
N PHE A 896 9.61 11.80 -16.54
CA PHE A 896 9.78 10.40 -16.86
C PHE A 896 10.18 10.24 -18.32
N ASP A 897 11.30 9.54 -18.56
CA ASP A 897 11.84 9.26 -19.88
C ASP A 897 11.87 7.77 -20.16
N THR A 898 11.45 7.36 -21.36
CA THR A 898 11.62 5.97 -21.83
C THR A 898 11.72 5.91 -23.35
N THR A 899 12.22 4.79 -23.86
CA THR A 899 12.26 4.49 -25.30
C THR A 899 11.64 3.13 -25.52
N LEU A 900 10.68 3.06 -26.44
CA LEU A 900 9.95 1.84 -26.76
C LEU A 900 10.24 1.40 -28.18
N ASP A 901 10.47 0.11 -28.35
CA ASP A 901 10.30 -0.55 -29.65
C ASP A 901 8.94 -1.25 -29.64
N LEU A 902 8.14 -1.03 -30.67
CA LEU A 902 6.78 -1.57 -30.78
C LEU A 902 6.64 -2.44 -32.03
N LEU A 903 5.68 -3.36 -32.00
CA LEU A 903 5.09 -4.01 -33.16
C LEU A 903 3.66 -3.49 -33.35
N LEU A 904 3.31 -3.13 -34.58
CA LEU A 904 1.99 -2.66 -34.98
C LEU A 904 1.29 -3.72 -35.83
N ASP A 905 0.08 -4.09 -35.42
CA ASP A 905 -0.76 -5.07 -36.08
C ASP A 905 -2.12 -4.45 -36.42
N ALA A 906 -2.64 -4.74 -37.63
CA ALA A 906 -4.00 -4.42 -38.05
C ALA A 906 -4.76 -5.74 -38.36
N PRO A 907 -5.13 -6.52 -37.32
CA PRO A 907 -5.59 -7.90 -37.50
C PRO A 907 -6.94 -8.02 -38.19
N GLU A 908 -7.82 -7.02 -38.02
CA GLU A 908 -9.17 -7.01 -38.58
C GLU A 908 -9.26 -6.21 -39.90
N MET A 909 -8.18 -5.53 -40.32
CA MET A 909 -8.21 -4.69 -41.52
C MET A 909 -8.39 -5.52 -42.80
N GLU A 910 -9.35 -5.13 -43.64
CA GLU A 910 -9.52 -5.67 -44.99
C GLU A 910 -9.03 -4.68 -46.05
N ALA A 911 -7.93 -5.01 -46.73
CA ALA A 911 -7.44 -4.16 -47.81
C ALA A 911 -8.29 -4.25 -49.09
N PRO A 912 -8.40 -3.17 -49.89
CA PRO A 912 -9.18 -3.14 -51.12
C PRO A 912 -8.83 -4.27 -52.08
N LEU A 913 -9.87 -4.84 -52.71
CA LEU A 913 -9.76 -5.97 -53.65
C LEU A 913 -9.20 -7.27 -53.02
N GLY A 914 -9.15 -7.37 -51.68
CA GLY A 914 -8.61 -8.52 -50.96
C GLY A 914 -7.09 -8.68 -51.15
N LEU A 915 -6.38 -7.57 -51.38
CA LEU A 915 -4.92 -7.59 -51.55
C LEU A 915 -4.23 -7.81 -50.20
N PRO A 916 -3.07 -8.50 -50.16
CA PRO A 916 -2.30 -8.63 -48.92
C PRO A 916 -1.69 -7.28 -48.51
N PHE A 917 -1.49 -7.06 -47.21
CA PHE A 917 -0.83 -5.86 -46.67
C PHE A 917 0.27 -6.23 -45.66
N ASN A 918 1.01 -5.25 -45.15
CA ASN A 918 2.22 -5.46 -44.32
C ASN A 918 2.11 -5.02 -42.86
N LEU A 919 0.90 -4.72 -42.38
CA LEU A 919 0.64 -4.33 -40.97
C LEU A 919 0.40 -5.58 -40.12
N HIS A 920 1.38 -6.49 -40.14
CA HIS A 920 1.46 -7.69 -39.32
C HIS A 920 2.85 -7.68 -38.69
N SER A 921 2.91 -7.48 -37.38
CA SER A 921 4.13 -7.20 -36.62
C SER A 921 5.01 -6.13 -37.27
N TYR A 922 4.41 -5.03 -37.75
CA TYR A 922 5.16 -3.95 -38.38
C TYR A 922 6.00 -3.22 -37.31
N PRO A 923 7.34 -3.16 -37.44
CA PRO A 923 8.18 -2.58 -36.41
C PRO A 923 8.09 -1.05 -36.38
N LEU A 924 7.91 -0.49 -35.19
CA LEU A 924 8.06 0.93 -34.86
C LEU A 924 9.12 1.04 -33.76
N ASP A 925 10.38 1.11 -34.16
CA ASP A 925 11.52 1.14 -33.25
C ASP A 925 11.88 2.59 -32.86
N ASP A 926 12.54 2.77 -31.71
CA ASP A 926 13.03 4.08 -31.22
C ASP A 926 11.92 5.13 -31.00
N LEU A 927 10.77 4.71 -30.44
CA LEU A 927 9.75 5.64 -29.96
C LEU A 927 10.19 6.24 -28.62
N GLN A 928 10.83 7.40 -28.68
CA GLN A 928 11.24 8.16 -27.51
C GLN A 928 10.06 8.94 -26.92
N LEU A 929 9.80 8.71 -25.63
CA LEU A 929 8.72 9.32 -24.87
C LEU A 929 9.30 10.05 -23.66
N SER A 930 8.81 11.26 -23.42
CA SER A 930 9.17 12.03 -22.22
C SER A 930 8.00 12.90 -21.78
N GLY A 931 7.90 13.17 -20.48
CA GLY A 931 6.93 14.11 -19.93
C GLY A 931 6.85 14.07 -18.40
N PRO A 932 5.94 14.85 -17.81
CA PRO A 932 5.94 15.11 -16.38
C PRO A 932 5.38 13.96 -15.54
N VAL A 933 5.87 13.87 -14.31
CA VAL A 933 5.33 13.05 -13.22
C VAL A 933 4.72 13.97 -12.16
N ASP A 934 3.41 13.89 -11.98
CA ASP A 934 2.62 14.76 -11.11
C ASP A 934 1.79 13.96 -10.09
N PHE A 935 1.32 14.64 -9.05
CA PHE A 935 0.43 14.09 -8.02
C PHE A 935 -0.88 14.88 -7.96
N LEU A 936 -2.01 14.18 -8.06
CA LEU A 936 -3.33 14.79 -7.88
C LEU A 936 -3.55 15.17 -6.41
N PRO A 937 -4.48 16.11 -6.11
CA PRO A 937 -4.82 16.49 -4.73
C PRO A 937 -5.30 15.33 -3.84
N ASP A 938 -5.66 14.18 -4.42
CA ASP A 938 -6.03 12.97 -3.69
C ASP A 938 -4.87 11.95 -3.56
N GLY A 939 -3.65 12.35 -3.90
CA GLY A 939 -2.42 11.56 -3.78
C GLY A 939 -2.12 10.63 -4.96
N ARG A 940 -3.01 10.50 -5.95
CA ARG A 940 -2.77 9.63 -7.11
C ARG A 940 -1.64 10.16 -8.01
N LEU A 941 -0.75 9.25 -8.43
CA LEU A 941 0.34 9.51 -9.36
C LEU A 941 -0.19 9.62 -10.79
N VAL A 942 0.31 10.60 -11.55
CA VAL A 942 0.00 10.84 -12.97
C VAL A 942 1.31 10.99 -13.73
N ILE A 943 1.43 10.31 -14.87
CA ILE A 943 2.58 10.43 -15.78
C ILE A 943 2.05 10.84 -17.15
N GLY A 944 2.45 12.02 -17.63
CA GLY A 944 2.22 12.46 -19.00
C GLY A 944 3.42 12.14 -19.88
N LEU A 945 3.19 11.68 -21.11
CA LEU A 945 4.26 11.30 -22.04
C LEU A 945 3.93 11.76 -23.46
N VAL A 946 4.86 12.42 -24.11
CA VAL A 946 4.76 12.82 -25.52
C VAL A 946 5.91 12.25 -26.35
N SER A 947 5.63 11.91 -27.61
CA SER A 947 6.67 11.45 -28.54
C SER A 947 7.62 12.59 -28.94
N LEU A 948 8.93 12.35 -28.79
CA LEU A 948 9.98 13.33 -29.08
C LEU A 948 10.45 13.35 -30.55
N ALA A 949 10.06 12.35 -31.33
CA ALA A 949 10.41 12.23 -32.74
C ALA A 949 9.25 11.66 -33.56
N ALA A 950 9.26 11.94 -34.86
CA ALA A 950 8.28 11.40 -35.78
C ALA A 950 8.56 9.93 -36.12
N GLN A 951 7.51 9.13 -36.24
CA GLN A 951 7.55 7.71 -36.63
C GLN A 951 6.92 7.51 -38.00
N ASN A 952 7.65 6.93 -38.94
CA ASN A 952 7.16 6.69 -40.31
C ASN A 952 6.61 5.26 -40.45
N ILE A 953 5.49 5.14 -41.15
CA ILE A 953 4.78 3.88 -41.39
C ILE A 953 4.60 3.73 -42.90
N ASP A 954 5.34 2.83 -43.53
CA ASP A 954 5.22 2.51 -44.97
C ASP A 954 4.18 1.39 -45.13
N VAL A 955 2.94 1.79 -45.42
CA VAL A 955 1.84 0.84 -45.65
C VAL A 955 1.87 0.37 -47.09
N ARG A 956 2.01 -0.95 -47.27
CA ARG A 956 2.12 -1.60 -48.59
C ARG A 956 0.93 -2.50 -48.83
N ILE A 957 0.19 -2.27 -49.91
CA ILE A 957 -0.99 -3.05 -50.31
C ILE A 957 -0.70 -3.73 -51.65
N GLY A 958 -0.82 -5.07 -51.68
CA GLY A 958 -0.40 -5.89 -52.81
C GLY A 958 1.13 -5.91 -53.01
N GLY A 959 1.89 -5.74 -51.92
CA GLY A 959 3.35 -5.52 -51.98
C GLY A 959 3.67 -4.09 -52.44
N ALA A 960 4.66 -3.92 -53.33
CA ALA A 960 5.03 -2.60 -53.86
C ALA A 960 4.05 -2.04 -54.92
N LEU A 961 2.88 -2.66 -55.10
CA LEU A 961 1.88 -2.24 -56.09
C LEU A 961 1.22 -0.93 -55.68
N ALA A 962 0.81 -0.80 -54.43
CA ALA A 962 0.28 0.43 -53.83
C ALA A 962 1.01 0.70 -52.52
N THR A 963 1.49 1.92 -52.32
CA THR A 963 2.10 2.36 -51.06
C THR A 963 1.42 3.61 -50.54
N ILE A 964 1.26 3.71 -49.22
CA ILE A 964 0.78 4.89 -48.52
C ILE A 964 1.79 5.14 -47.39
N ASP A 965 2.52 6.24 -47.49
CA ASP A 965 3.48 6.64 -46.49
C ASP A 965 2.74 7.45 -45.42
N LEU A 966 2.54 6.84 -44.26
CA LEU A 966 1.96 7.48 -43.09
C LEU A 966 3.06 7.94 -42.12
N GLN A 967 2.73 8.89 -41.28
CA GLN A 967 3.61 9.37 -40.22
C GLN A 967 2.81 9.70 -38.96
N ILE A 968 3.34 9.31 -37.81
CA ILE A 968 3.04 9.91 -36.52
C ILE A 968 4.05 11.04 -36.33
N PRO A 969 3.64 12.32 -36.29
CA PRO A 969 4.58 13.43 -36.17
C PRO A 969 5.21 13.49 -34.77
N GLU A 970 6.23 14.34 -34.60
CA GLU A 970 6.70 14.75 -33.26
C GLU A 970 5.53 15.37 -32.46
N GLY A 971 5.43 15.02 -31.17
CA GLY A 971 4.24 15.29 -30.33
C GLY A 971 2.96 14.58 -30.81
N GLY A 972 3.07 13.67 -31.77
CA GLY A 972 1.95 12.94 -32.37
C GLY A 972 1.42 11.83 -31.47
N VAL A 973 2.22 11.27 -30.56
CA VAL A 973 1.73 10.40 -29.48
C VAL A 973 1.63 11.23 -28.20
N ASN A 974 0.50 11.11 -27.51
CA ASN A 974 0.29 11.68 -26.19
C ASN A 974 -0.35 10.60 -25.29
N LEU A 975 0.37 10.17 -24.26
CA LEU A 975 -0.07 9.16 -23.30
C LEU A 975 -0.17 9.78 -21.91
N THR A 976 -1.10 9.28 -21.12
CA THR A 976 -1.31 9.66 -19.73
C THR A 976 -1.64 8.42 -18.93
N PHE A 977 -0.75 8.09 -18.01
CA PHE A 977 -0.88 6.97 -17.10
C PHE A 977 -1.19 7.48 -15.69
N GLN A 978 -2.09 6.80 -14.99
CA GLN A 978 -2.44 7.15 -13.62
C GLN A 978 -2.46 5.91 -12.73
N SER A 979 -2.04 6.05 -11.48
CA SER A 979 -2.26 5.02 -10.46
C SER A 979 -3.76 4.78 -10.21
N GLY A 980 -4.08 3.62 -9.63
CA GLY A 980 -5.41 3.39 -9.06
C GLY A 980 -5.70 4.30 -7.87
N SER A 981 -6.91 4.19 -7.31
CA SER A 981 -7.20 4.78 -6.00
C SER A 981 -6.19 4.33 -4.96
N ILE A 982 -5.63 5.29 -4.22
CA ILE A 982 -4.73 5.01 -3.10
C ILE A 982 -5.48 4.22 -2.02
N LYS A 983 -6.70 4.67 -1.70
CA LYS A 983 -7.61 3.97 -0.79
C LYS A 983 -8.38 2.88 -1.54
N LYS A 984 -8.13 1.63 -1.15
CA LYS A 984 -8.83 0.46 -1.69
C LYS A 984 -10.28 0.41 -1.19
N PRO A 985 -11.21 -0.15 -1.99
CA PRO A 985 -12.54 -0.57 -1.54
C PRO A 985 -12.48 -1.44 -0.27
N GLN A 986 -13.64 -1.61 0.38
CA GLN A 986 -13.80 -2.44 1.59
C GLN A 986 -13.24 -3.85 1.43
#